data_AF-A0A2P4SQD4-F1
#
_entry.id   AF-A0A2P4SQD4-F1
#
_cell.length_a   1.000
_cell.length_b   1.000
_cell.length_c   1.000
_cell.angle_alpha   90.00
_cell.angle_beta   90.00
_cell.angle_gamma   90.00
#
_symmetry.space_group_name_H-M   'P 1'
#
loop_
_entity.id
_entity.type
_entity.pdbx_description
1 polymer ?
#
loop_
_entity_poly.entity_id
_entity_poly.type
_entity_poly.pdbx_seq_one_letter_code
_entity_poly.pdbx_strand_id
1 'polypeptide(L)'
;CLFRFNALSLVYLLYLLLLPWFPGPADVSGHAGHLLKALLGTSLLFLLAHFVFQICLYTLPALDRLLGPSCSSWEVLARHIGVTRLDLGDLPNSVRLVAPDVGILLVSSLCLCLCHRLVPKGSAAARRPESQQPPEQGEEQDVERRGGTAGGDAPLSARLRVTAHWVLWAAGKGLAILLLALAGITLPSASSSVYYLLFVGLCTWWACHLPSSRAAFDALCILVGLYAAAHLLCLYAYQAPFVQGVFPPPTIWARVFGFKDIILYSNCSRPNALQLNTDHPWPVYANPGILLLLYYTVATLLKLRRLDARRAAVPAQPPARDLVELESWPKDSDGVAEDTKPMLSSSTGKRSTENCTVHVVGDATSPGRDRLAERLPLHTLWHVIMNQSYVCALIAMMVWSITYHSWLTFVLLLWSCLIWIVRSRHHFAMLCSPFLLLYGIALCSLQYVWGMDLGPELPTRVGLMSLEQLGLVRPKYPCLDLGAKVPLCTIPIPIPVAPTSSAHRLSLQLLLTLTFWLLVRQFIKEKLLTRTCPATPLLEVTVSDTEPGQQRDVLKALGALVRDFYAKYWICVCAGMFIVVSFAGRLVVYKIVYMFLFLLCLTLFQVYYTLWRKVLKGFWWLVVAYTMLVLIAVYTFQFEDFPMYWRNLTGLTNEQLGDLGLEQFSVSELFSSTLIP
;
A
#
# COMPACT_ATOMS: atom_id res chain seq x y z
N CYS A 1 15.51 16.56 -16.91
CA CYS A 1 15.93 15.50 -15.97
C CYS A 1 15.88 14.10 -16.58
N LEU A 2 14.89 13.73 -17.41
CA LEU A 2 14.81 12.37 -17.99
C LEU A 2 15.63 12.15 -19.27
N PHE A 3 15.82 13.18 -20.10
CA PHE A 3 16.53 13.08 -21.40
C PHE A 3 17.85 13.87 -21.46
N ARG A 4 18.22 14.46 -20.31
CA ARG A 4 19.44 15.26 -20.10
C ARG A 4 19.89 15.01 -18.66
N PHE A 5 21.14 14.61 -18.52
CA PHE A 5 21.81 14.24 -17.27
C PHE A 5 23.11 15.04 -17.16
N ASN A 6 22.98 16.26 -16.64
CA ASN A 6 24.09 17.18 -16.36
C ASN A 6 23.78 18.01 -15.10
N ALA A 7 24.70 18.88 -14.68
CA ALA A 7 24.50 19.74 -13.51
C ALA A 7 23.34 20.74 -13.71
N LEU A 8 23.12 21.24 -14.93
CA LEU A 8 21.97 22.12 -15.23
C LEU A 8 20.63 21.41 -14.97
N SER A 9 20.48 20.16 -15.42
CA SER A 9 19.26 19.38 -15.13
C SER A 9 19.22 18.81 -13.71
N LEU A 10 20.33 18.78 -12.97
CA LEU A 10 20.32 18.53 -11.53
C LEU A 10 19.66 19.70 -10.78
N VAL A 11 19.97 20.94 -11.15
CA VAL A 11 19.32 22.14 -10.57
C VAL A 11 17.80 22.08 -10.80
N TYR A 12 17.33 21.67 -11.98
CA TYR A 12 15.91 21.45 -12.23
C TYR A 12 15.31 20.27 -11.44
N LEU A 13 16.07 19.21 -11.16
CA LEU A 13 15.62 18.13 -10.28
C LEU A 13 15.44 18.64 -8.83
N LEU A 14 16.33 19.51 -8.34
CA LEU A 14 16.18 20.15 -7.04
C LEU A 14 14.94 21.05 -6.99
N TYR A 15 14.68 21.85 -8.03
CA TYR A 15 13.44 22.63 -8.13
C TYR A 15 12.18 21.76 -8.18
N LEU A 16 12.22 20.62 -8.88
CA LEU A 16 11.13 19.64 -8.91
C LEU A 16 10.85 19.07 -7.51
N LEU A 17 11.89 18.67 -6.77
CA LEU A 17 11.76 18.18 -5.40
C LEU A 17 11.26 19.28 -4.44
N LEU A 18 11.64 20.54 -4.64
CA LEU A 18 11.16 21.64 -3.81
C LEU A 18 9.68 22.00 -4.04
N LEU A 19 9.14 21.75 -5.24
CA LEU A 19 7.80 22.18 -5.66
C LEU A 19 6.64 21.80 -4.71
N PRO A 20 6.52 20.57 -4.17
CA PRO A 20 5.37 20.17 -3.35
C PRO A 20 5.21 20.97 -2.05
N TRP A 21 6.33 21.47 -1.50
CA TRP A 21 6.40 22.15 -0.20
C TRP A 21 5.81 23.56 -0.21
N PHE A 22 5.79 24.22 -1.36
CA PHE A 22 5.24 25.57 -1.49
C PHE A 22 3.71 25.55 -1.68
N PRO A 23 2.96 26.52 -1.11
CA PRO A 23 1.54 26.66 -1.43
C PRO A 23 1.34 26.92 -2.93
N GLY A 24 0.12 26.65 -3.44
CA GLY A 24 -0.20 26.84 -4.85
C GLY A 24 -0.08 28.31 -5.30
N PRO A 25 -0.13 28.58 -6.62
CA PRO A 25 0.19 29.88 -7.24
C PRO A 25 -0.81 31.03 -6.96
N ALA A 26 -1.60 30.96 -5.87
CA ALA A 26 -2.64 31.93 -5.56
C ALA A 26 -2.12 33.31 -5.11
N ASP A 27 -0.83 33.43 -4.79
CA ASP A 27 -0.20 34.69 -4.37
C ASP A 27 1.18 34.87 -5.01
N VAL A 28 1.29 35.87 -5.89
CA VAL A 28 2.51 36.26 -6.63
C VAL A 28 3.57 36.87 -5.70
N SER A 29 3.17 37.41 -4.54
CA SER A 29 4.07 37.96 -3.53
C SER A 29 4.61 36.89 -2.57
N GLY A 30 4.03 35.69 -2.57
CA GLY A 30 4.44 34.59 -1.73
C GLY A 30 5.69 33.85 -2.21
N HIS A 31 6.20 32.97 -1.34
CA HIS A 31 7.37 32.12 -1.60
C HIS A 31 7.27 31.28 -2.90
N ALA A 32 6.07 30.91 -3.33
CA ALA A 32 5.84 30.23 -4.61
C ALA A 32 6.14 31.12 -5.82
N GLY A 33 5.81 32.41 -5.75
CA GLY A 33 6.18 33.40 -6.77
C GLY A 33 7.69 33.64 -6.83
N HIS A 34 8.39 33.62 -5.69
CA HIS A 34 9.86 33.67 -5.66
C HIS A 34 10.50 32.43 -6.29
N LEU A 35 10.00 31.23 -6.01
CA LEU A 35 10.45 29.99 -6.66
C LEU A 35 10.29 30.07 -8.18
N LEU A 36 9.15 30.56 -8.66
CA LEU A 36 8.86 30.65 -10.09
C LEU A 36 9.72 31.71 -10.81
N LYS A 37 10.00 32.85 -10.16
CA LYS A 37 10.97 33.85 -10.64
C LYS A 37 12.39 33.29 -10.68
N ALA A 38 12.80 32.50 -9.68
CA ALA A 38 14.11 31.85 -9.66
C ALA A 38 14.23 30.78 -10.76
N LEU A 39 13.16 30.03 -11.04
CA LEU A 39 13.09 29.07 -12.15
C LEU A 39 13.24 29.77 -13.51
N LEU A 40 12.52 30.89 -13.72
CA LEU A 40 12.66 31.71 -14.92
C LEU A 40 14.10 32.25 -15.07
N GLY A 41 14.65 32.86 -14.02
CA GLY A 41 16.01 33.42 -14.04
C GLY A 41 17.10 32.38 -14.28
N THR A 42 17.01 31.20 -13.67
CA THR A 42 17.96 30.10 -13.92
C THR A 42 17.84 29.54 -15.32
N SER A 43 16.62 29.38 -15.87
CA SER A 43 16.45 28.95 -17.26
C SER A 43 17.03 29.94 -18.28
N LEU A 44 16.85 31.25 -18.05
CA LEU A 44 17.45 32.30 -18.87
C LEU A 44 18.99 32.30 -18.76
N LEU A 45 19.53 32.15 -17.55
CA LEU A 45 20.97 32.05 -17.32
C LEU A 45 21.57 30.83 -18.05
N PHE A 46 20.90 29.69 -18.03
CA PHE A 46 21.37 28.46 -18.70
C PHE A 46 21.30 28.59 -20.22
N LEU A 47 20.26 29.22 -20.78
CA LEU A 47 20.19 29.52 -22.22
C LEU A 47 21.29 30.49 -22.64
N LEU A 48 21.53 31.55 -21.87
CA LEU A 48 22.60 32.51 -22.11
C LEU A 48 23.98 31.84 -22.04
N ALA A 49 24.21 30.96 -21.06
CA ALA A 49 25.45 30.22 -20.94
C ALA A 49 25.72 29.31 -22.15
N HIS A 50 24.72 28.58 -22.64
CA HIS A 50 24.84 27.80 -23.89
C HIS A 50 25.14 28.70 -25.09
N PHE A 51 24.40 29.80 -25.24
CA PHE A 51 24.54 30.73 -26.37
C PHE A 51 25.93 31.37 -26.42
N VAL A 52 26.39 31.93 -25.29
CA VAL A 52 27.73 32.51 -25.14
C VAL A 52 28.80 31.45 -25.40
N PHE A 53 28.64 30.23 -24.90
CA PHE A 53 29.61 29.16 -25.14
C PHE A 53 29.72 28.76 -26.62
N GLN A 54 28.62 28.66 -27.38
CA GLN A 54 28.71 28.41 -28.82
C GLN A 54 29.40 29.56 -29.56
N ILE A 55 29.12 30.82 -29.17
CA ILE A 55 29.81 31.99 -29.73
C ILE A 55 31.31 31.93 -29.43
N CYS A 56 31.71 31.60 -28.20
CA CYS A 56 33.11 31.44 -27.82
C CYS A 56 33.80 30.31 -28.61
N LEU A 57 33.16 29.15 -28.82
CA LEU A 57 33.72 28.07 -29.65
C LEU A 57 33.87 28.48 -31.12
N TYR A 58 32.92 29.23 -31.68
CA TYR A 58 32.97 29.70 -33.06
C TYR A 58 34.02 30.82 -33.29
N THR A 59 34.17 31.72 -32.31
CA THR A 59 35.06 32.89 -32.42
C THR A 59 36.49 32.63 -31.98
N LEU A 60 36.73 31.67 -31.08
CA LEU A 60 38.04 31.36 -30.53
C LEU A 60 38.43 29.90 -30.84
N PRO A 61 39.03 29.61 -32.02
CA PRO A 61 39.46 28.25 -32.38
C PRO A 61 40.54 27.67 -31.43
N ALA A 62 41.18 28.52 -30.62
CA ALA A 62 42.05 28.07 -29.52
C ALA A 62 41.27 27.35 -28.40
N LEU A 63 40.01 27.75 -28.13
CA LEU A 63 39.16 27.10 -27.14
C LEU A 63 38.66 25.73 -27.63
N ASP A 64 38.34 25.62 -28.92
CA ASP A 64 37.97 24.33 -29.54
C ASP A 64 39.15 23.34 -29.50
N ARG A 65 40.38 23.83 -29.73
CA ARG A 65 41.61 23.03 -29.56
C ARG A 65 41.88 22.66 -28.09
N LEU A 66 41.56 23.53 -27.13
CA LEU A 66 41.73 23.24 -25.70
C LEU A 66 40.71 22.20 -25.19
N LEU A 67 39.49 22.21 -25.73
CA LEU A 67 38.48 21.18 -25.48
C LEU A 67 38.89 19.81 -26.03
N GLY A 68 39.77 19.77 -27.03
CA GLY A 68 40.39 18.54 -27.54
C GLY A 68 39.46 17.63 -28.35
N PRO A 69 39.93 16.45 -28.77
CA PRO A 69 39.11 15.47 -29.46
C PRO A 69 38.06 14.85 -28.52
N SER A 70 37.03 14.24 -29.10
CA SER A 70 35.97 13.55 -28.37
C SER A 70 36.52 12.61 -27.29
N CYS A 71 35.98 12.70 -26.08
CA CYS A 71 36.43 12.02 -24.85
C CYS A 71 37.69 12.60 -24.16
N SER A 72 38.08 13.85 -24.43
CA SER A 72 39.06 14.56 -23.57
C SER A 72 38.49 14.84 -22.16
N SER A 73 39.36 15.01 -21.17
CA SER A 73 38.95 15.36 -19.79
C SER A 73 38.17 16.69 -19.72
N TRP A 74 38.54 17.68 -20.55
CA TRP A 74 37.84 18.98 -20.60
C TRP A 74 36.48 18.87 -21.27
N GLU A 75 36.35 18.07 -22.33
CA GLU A 75 35.07 17.84 -23.00
C GLU A 75 34.10 17.06 -22.10
N VAL A 76 34.61 16.03 -21.39
CA VAL A 76 33.85 15.28 -20.39
C VAL A 76 33.40 16.18 -19.24
N LEU A 77 34.25 17.08 -18.74
CA LEU A 77 33.90 18.04 -17.70
C LEU A 77 32.83 19.03 -18.18
N ALA A 78 32.99 19.61 -19.37
CA ALA A 78 32.01 20.51 -19.98
C ALA A 78 30.64 19.82 -20.15
N ARG A 79 30.62 18.55 -20.57
CA ARG A 79 29.42 17.71 -20.66
C ARG A 79 28.75 17.45 -19.30
N HIS A 80 29.53 17.24 -18.23
CA HIS A 80 29.00 17.11 -16.87
C HIS A 80 28.40 18.42 -16.33
N ILE A 81 29.08 19.56 -16.54
CA ILE A 81 28.53 20.89 -16.22
C ILE A 81 27.22 21.08 -16.99
N GLY A 82 27.20 20.66 -18.26
CA GLY A 82 26.04 20.64 -19.12
C GLY A 82 26.12 21.58 -20.31
N VAL A 83 27.30 22.13 -20.56
CA VAL A 83 27.60 23.07 -21.63
C VAL A 83 28.41 22.33 -22.69
N THR A 84 27.75 21.86 -23.73
CA THR A 84 28.31 20.93 -24.74
C THR A 84 28.46 21.60 -26.10
N ARG A 85 29.43 21.13 -26.91
CA ARG A 85 29.48 21.43 -28.35
C ARG A 85 28.20 20.91 -29.01
N LEU A 86 27.42 21.80 -29.64
CA LEU A 86 26.24 21.41 -30.41
C LEU A 86 26.67 21.04 -31.83
N ASP A 87 26.18 19.91 -32.31
CA ASP A 87 26.38 19.50 -33.70
C ASP A 87 25.11 19.85 -34.50
N LEU A 88 25.28 20.65 -35.55
CA LEU A 88 24.18 21.08 -36.42
C LEU A 88 23.78 20.00 -37.44
N GLY A 89 24.62 18.99 -37.69
CA GLY A 89 24.25 17.83 -38.48
C GLY A 89 23.26 16.90 -37.76
N ASP A 90 23.40 16.79 -36.44
CA ASP A 90 22.62 15.91 -35.57
C ASP A 90 21.49 16.67 -34.84
N LEU A 91 20.64 17.36 -35.63
CA LEU A 91 19.53 18.20 -35.16
C LEU A 91 18.70 17.62 -33.97
N PRO A 92 18.25 16.34 -33.97
CA PRO A 92 17.43 15.82 -32.86
C PRO A 92 18.20 15.70 -31.53
N ASN A 93 19.52 15.44 -31.57
CA ASN A 93 20.34 15.43 -30.36
C ASN A 93 20.51 16.86 -29.82
N SER A 94 20.85 17.81 -30.69
CA SER A 94 21.01 19.22 -30.32
C SER A 94 19.72 19.84 -29.77
N VAL A 95 18.55 19.52 -30.36
CA VAL A 95 17.25 19.92 -29.82
C VAL A 95 17.00 19.28 -28.44
N ARG A 96 17.29 17.98 -28.25
CA ARG A 96 17.11 17.30 -26.94
C ARG A 96 17.91 17.97 -25.81
N LEU A 97 19.08 18.52 -26.10
CA LEU A 97 19.93 19.18 -25.10
C LEU A 97 19.40 20.56 -24.72
N VAL A 98 18.89 21.37 -25.66
CA VAL A 98 18.48 22.77 -25.42
C VAL A 98 16.98 22.91 -25.06
N ALA A 99 16.11 22.06 -25.62
CA ALA A 99 14.66 22.13 -25.42
C ALA A 99 14.18 22.16 -23.96
N PRO A 100 14.81 21.47 -22.98
CA PRO A 100 14.41 21.56 -21.59
C PRO A 100 14.50 22.97 -21.00
N ASP A 101 15.51 23.76 -21.36
CA ASP A 101 15.67 25.12 -20.84
C ASP A 101 14.63 26.07 -21.45
N VAL A 102 14.41 25.98 -22.78
CA VAL A 102 13.36 26.74 -23.49
C VAL A 102 11.97 26.41 -22.94
N GLY A 103 11.68 25.12 -22.75
CA GLY A 103 10.40 24.66 -22.20
C GLY A 103 10.14 25.20 -20.79
N ILE A 104 11.15 25.20 -19.92
CA ILE A 104 11.04 25.75 -18.55
C ILE A 104 10.86 27.27 -18.57
N LEU A 105 11.56 27.99 -19.46
CA LEU A 105 11.39 29.44 -19.64
C LEU A 105 9.96 29.77 -20.10
N LEU A 106 9.42 29.05 -21.09
CA LEU A 106 8.06 29.24 -21.60
C LEU A 106 7.00 28.92 -20.53
N VAL A 107 7.12 27.78 -19.84
CA VAL A 107 6.16 27.38 -18.79
C VAL A 107 6.21 28.34 -17.60
N SER A 108 7.40 28.75 -17.15
CA SER A 108 7.52 29.68 -16.01
C SER A 108 6.99 31.08 -16.35
N SER A 109 7.26 31.58 -17.56
CA SER A 109 6.69 32.83 -18.09
C SER A 109 5.16 32.76 -18.19
N LEU A 110 4.61 31.69 -18.75
CA LEU A 110 3.17 31.47 -18.85
C LEU A 110 2.51 31.40 -17.47
N CYS A 111 3.09 30.66 -16.52
CA CYS A 111 2.60 30.61 -15.16
C CYS A 111 2.64 31.99 -14.48
N LEU A 112 3.72 32.76 -14.59
CA LEU A 112 3.79 34.13 -14.04
C LEU A 112 2.73 35.05 -14.65
N CYS A 113 2.53 34.97 -15.98
CA CYS A 113 1.49 35.73 -16.68
C CYS A 113 0.09 35.38 -16.17
N LEU A 114 -0.23 34.09 -16.04
CA LEU A 114 -1.51 33.62 -15.49
C LEU A 114 -1.71 34.08 -14.04
N CYS A 115 -0.69 33.99 -13.19
CA CYS A 115 -0.79 34.46 -11.80
C CYS A 115 -1.03 35.97 -11.74
N HIS A 116 -0.34 36.77 -12.57
CA HIS A 116 -0.54 38.22 -12.64
C HIS A 116 -1.91 38.62 -13.26
N ARG A 117 -2.51 37.76 -14.09
CA ARG A 117 -3.87 37.96 -14.64
C ARG A 117 -4.97 37.58 -13.64
N LEU A 118 -4.71 36.59 -12.78
CA LEU A 118 -5.68 36.07 -11.81
C LEU A 118 -5.71 36.83 -10.48
N VAL A 119 -4.66 37.59 -10.13
CA VAL A 119 -4.68 38.54 -9.00
C VAL A 119 -5.33 39.85 -9.47
N PRO A 120 -6.49 40.27 -8.91
CA PRO A 120 -7.13 41.52 -9.29
C PRO A 120 -6.26 42.72 -8.89
N LYS A 121 -6.15 43.74 -9.76
CA LYS A 121 -5.41 44.99 -9.50
C LYS A 121 -5.88 45.78 -8.26
N GLY A 122 -7.01 45.43 -7.63
CA GLY A 122 -7.62 46.15 -6.52
C GLY A 122 -6.90 46.07 -5.17
N SER A 123 -6.12 45.01 -4.89
CA SER A 123 -5.48 44.84 -3.56
C SER A 123 -4.28 45.76 -3.30
N ALA A 124 -3.87 46.59 -4.26
CA ALA A 124 -2.81 47.58 -4.08
C ALA A 124 -3.28 48.89 -3.40
N ALA A 125 -4.60 49.13 -3.32
CA ALA A 125 -5.16 50.37 -2.78
C ALA A 125 -5.32 50.39 -1.24
N ALA A 126 -5.23 49.24 -0.56
CA ALA A 126 -5.50 49.10 0.88
C ALA A 126 -4.25 49.24 1.79
N ARG A 127 -3.22 49.98 1.36
CA ARG A 127 -2.11 50.42 2.21
C ARG A 127 -1.67 51.84 1.87
N ARG A 128 -2.31 52.82 2.51
CA ARG A 128 -1.68 54.10 2.87
C ARG A 128 -1.77 54.26 4.39
N PRO A 129 -0.80 54.92 5.05
CA PRO A 129 -0.81 55.12 6.50
C PRO A 129 -1.90 56.14 6.90
N GLU A 130 -2.34 56.06 8.15
CA GLU A 130 -3.19 57.06 8.78
C GLU A 130 -2.48 58.43 8.86
N SER A 131 -3.17 59.50 8.45
CA SER A 131 -3.04 60.82 9.08
C SER A 131 -4.07 61.82 8.53
N GLN A 132 -4.83 62.43 9.46
CA GLN A 132 -5.56 63.71 9.35
C GLN A 132 -6.96 63.72 8.67
N GLN A 133 -7.74 64.73 9.08
CA GLN A 133 -9.21 64.73 9.21
C GLN A 133 -9.86 65.94 8.43
N PRO A 134 -11.18 66.24 8.51
CA PRO A 134 -12.01 66.76 7.40
C PRO A 134 -12.07 68.33 7.37
N PRO A 135 -12.93 69.03 6.58
CA PRO A 135 -14.08 68.61 5.76
C PRO A 135 -14.13 69.30 4.35
N GLU A 136 -15.23 69.55 3.59
CA GLU A 136 -16.71 69.42 3.72
C GLU A 136 -17.39 69.20 2.32
N GLN A 137 -18.71 68.91 2.30
CA GLN A 137 -19.78 69.13 1.27
C GLN A 137 -19.53 68.95 -0.26
N GLY A 138 -20.48 68.30 -0.96
CA GLY A 138 -20.61 68.43 -2.43
C GLY A 138 -21.36 67.34 -3.22
N GLU A 139 -22.70 67.36 -3.16
CA GLU A 139 -23.67 66.88 -4.19
C GLU A 139 -23.86 65.38 -4.51
N GLU A 140 -25.14 65.08 -4.81
CA GLU A 140 -25.72 63.79 -5.16
C GLU A 140 -25.63 63.50 -6.67
N GLN A 141 -25.56 62.22 -7.06
CA GLN A 141 -26.26 61.78 -8.28
C GLN A 141 -26.54 60.28 -8.29
N ASP A 142 -27.83 59.95 -8.28
CA ASP A 142 -28.34 58.60 -8.54
C ASP A 142 -28.08 58.16 -9.99
N VAL A 143 -27.55 56.95 -10.17
CA VAL A 143 -27.96 56.10 -11.30
C VAL A 143 -28.21 54.69 -10.80
N GLU A 144 -29.48 54.31 -10.84
CA GLU A 144 -30.02 53.01 -10.46
C GLU A 144 -29.51 51.87 -11.39
N ARG A 145 -29.66 50.63 -10.89
CA ARG A 145 -30.05 49.45 -11.71
C ARG A 145 -28.97 48.69 -12.50
N ARG A 146 -28.32 47.74 -11.80
CA ARG A 146 -28.48 46.31 -12.17
C ARG A 146 -28.27 45.35 -11.00
N GLY A 147 -29.37 44.87 -10.41
CA GLY A 147 -29.34 43.74 -9.49
C GLY A 147 -28.99 42.43 -10.19
N GLY A 148 -28.34 41.52 -9.46
CA GLY A 148 -27.81 40.26 -10.01
C GLY A 148 -27.37 39.25 -8.95
N THR A 149 -28.27 38.95 -7.99
CA THR A 149 -28.31 37.70 -7.20
C THR A 149 -26.96 37.05 -6.81
N ALA A 150 -26.34 37.54 -5.75
CA ALA A 150 -25.25 36.86 -5.04
C ALA A 150 -25.75 36.31 -3.69
N GLY A 151 -26.45 35.18 -3.70
CA GLY A 151 -26.95 34.53 -2.48
C GLY A 151 -27.58 33.17 -2.75
N GLY A 152 -26.94 32.08 -2.31
CA GLY A 152 -27.44 30.71 -2.47
C GLY A 152 -26.41 29.60 -2.19
N ASP A 153 -25.31 29.56 -2.96
CA ASP A 153 -24.50 28.32 -3.11
C ASP A 153 -23.29 28.16 -2.16
N ALA A 154 -23.09 29.10 -1.23
CA ALA A 154 -22.01 29.04 -0.25
C ALA A 154 -21.99 27.75 0.63
N PRO A 155 -23.12 27.24 1.18
CA PRO A 155 -23.08 26.09 2.07
C PRO A 155 -22.84 24.75 1.34
N LEU A 156 -23.32 24.61 0.11
CA LEU A 156 -23.12 23.40 -0.69
C LEU A 156 -21.65 23.26 -1.12
N SER A 157 -21.06 24.33 -1.64
CA SER A 157 -19.65 24.33 -2.05
C SER A 157 -18.70 24.10 -0.87
N ALA A 158 -19.00 24.62 0.33
CA ALA A 158 -18.26 24.31 1.56
C ALA A 158 -18.37 22.83 1.96
N ARG A 159 -19.59 22.26 1.99
CA ARG A 159 -19.83 20.85 2.30
C ARG A 159 -19.16 19.90 1.30
N LEU A 160 -19.15 20.26 0.01
CA LEU A 160 -18.48 19.48 -1.04
C LEU A 160 -16.95 19.48 -0.83
N ARG A 161 -16.36 20.65 -0.55
CA ARG A 161 -14.91 20.80 -0.27
C ARG A 161 -14.46 19.97 0.92
N VAL A 162 -15.19 19.97 2.04
CA VAL A 162 -14.87 19.15 3.23
C VAL A 162 -14.94 17.66 2.91
N THR A 163 -15.95 17.25 2.12
CA THR A 163 -16.12 15.84 1.71
C THR A 163 -14.99 15.39 0.79
N ALA A 164 -14.66 16.18 -0.24
CA ALA A 164 -13.55 15.93 -1.15
C ALA A 164 -12.20 15.91 -0.42
N HIS A 165 -12.01 16.78 0.58
CA HIS A 165 -10.81 16.82 1.42
C HIS A 165 -10.62 15.53 2.22
N TRP A 166 -11.69 15.02 2.85
CA TRP A 166 -11.66 13.75 3.57
C TRP A 166 -11.39 12.57 2.65
N VAL A 167 -12.03 12.52 1.46
CA VAL A 167 -11.79 11.47 0.46
C VAL A 167 -10.34 11.51 -0.03
N LEU A 168 -9.83 12.68 -0.39
CA LEU A 168 -8.43 12.87 -0.84
C LEU A 168 -7.43 12.48 0.24
N TRP A 169 -7.71 12.79 1.51
CA TRP A 169 -6.90 12.39 2.65
C TRP A 169 -6.89 10.86 2.87
N ALA A 170 -8.05 10.22 2.78
CA ALA A 170 -8.17 8.77 2.92
C ALA A 170 -7.52 8.02 1.74
N ALA A 171 -7.81 8.44 0.51
CA ALA A 171 -7.21 7.89 -0.70
C ALA A 171 -5.69 8.12 -0.75
N GLY A 172 -5.23 9.31 -0.38
CA GLY A 172 -3.80 9.65 -0.32
C GLY A 172 -3.03 8.76 0.66
N LYS A 173 -3.61 8.39 1.81
CA LYS A 173 -3.01 7.43 2.74
C LYS A 173 -2.90 6.03 2.15
N GLY A 174 -3.97 5.54 1.51
CA GLY A 174 -3.95 4.23 0.84
C GLY A 174 -2.91 4.20 -0.29
N LEU A 175 -2.87 5.26 -1.10
CA LEU A 175 -1.89 5.43 -2.17
C LEU A 175 -0.46 5.51 -1.65
N ALA A 176 -0.19 6.23 -0.56
CA ALA A 176 1.15 6.31 0.03
C ALA A 176 1.63 4.95 0.55
N ILE A 177 0.75 4.15 1.18
CA ILE A 177 1.08 2.78 1.63
C ILE A 177 1.35 1.86 0.42
N LEU A 178 0.52 1.95 -0.62
CA LEU A 178 0.71 1.19 -1.86
C LEU A 178 2.03 1.55 -2.57
N LEU A 179 2.35 2.84 -2.68
CA LEU A 179 3.59 3.32 -3.28
C LEU A 179 4.82 2.95 -2.45
N LEU A 180 4.70 2.92 -1.11
CA LEU A 180 5.76 2.45 -0.22
C LEU A 180 6.03 0.95 -0.42
N ALA A 181 4.99 0.13 -0.58
CA ALA A 181 5.13 -1.28 -0.94
C ALA A 181 5.79 -1.43 -2.32
N LEU A 182 5.28 -0.72 -3.34
CA LEU A 182 5.82 -0.75 -4.71
C LEU A 182 7.30 -0.35 -4.74
N ALA A 183 7.69 0.76 -4.11
CA ALA A 183 9.08 1.22 -4.00
C ALA A 183 10.01 0.21 -3.30
N GLY A 184 9.47 -0.62 -2.39
CA GLY A 184 10.22 -1.70 -1.77
C GLY A 184 10.45 -2.89 -2.70
N ILE A 185 9.44 -3.29 -3.49
CA ILE A 185 9.42 -4.57 -4.22
C ILE A 185 9.82 -4.50 -5.69
N THR A 186 9.73 -3.33 -6.35
CA THR A 186 9.98 -3.17 -7.80
C THR A 186 11.41 -3.52 -8.18
N LEU A 187 12.37 -3.11 -7.35
CA LEU A 187 13.78 -3.41 -7.48
C LEU A 187 14.33 -3.78 -6.10
N PRO A 188 14.37 -5.08 -5.74
CA PRO A 188 14.90 -5.52 -4.44
C PRO A 188 16.39 -5.18 -4.31
N SER A 189 16.72 -4.33 -3.35
CA SER A 189 18.06 -3.83 -3.08
C SER A 189 18.16 -3.36 -1.62
N ALA A 190 19.38 -3.09 -1.14
CA ALA A 190 19.58 -2.51 0.20
C ALA A 190 18.89 -1.15 0.36
N SER A 191 18.89 -0.29 -0.66
CA SER A 191 18.19 1.00 -0.62
C SER A 191 16.67 0.83 -0.63
N SER A 192 16.15 -0.07 -1.46
CA SER A 192 14.72 -0.37 -1.51
C SER A 192 14.22 -1.07 -0.24
N SER A 193 15.10 -1.81 0.46
CA SER A 193 14.75 -2.55 1.69
C SER A 193 14.19 -1.65 2.79
N VAL A 194 14.60 -0.38 2.84
CA VAL A 194 14.09 0.60 3.80
C VAL A 194 12.59 0.85 3.59
N TYR A 195 12.12 1.00 2.34
CA TYR A 195 10.69 1.15 2.07
C TYR A 195 9.92 -0.15 2.37
N TYR A 196 10.50 -1.31 2.04
CA TYR A 196 9.92 -2.62 2.34
C TYR A 196 9.73 -2.84 3.85
N LEU A 197 10.78 -2.60 4.66
CA LEU A 197 10.73 -2.73 6.12
C LEU A 197 9.78 -1.71 6.75
N LEU A 198 9.73 -0.47 6.25
CA LEU A 198 8.76 0.52 6.70
C LEU A 198 7.32 0.09 6.35
N PHE A 199 7.08 -0.47 5.16
CA PHE A 199 5.77 -1.02 4.78
C PHE A 199 5.34 -2.17 5.70
N VAL A 200 6.20 -3.19 5.86
CA VAL A 200 5.95 -4.34 6.75
C VAL A 200 5.72 -3.89 8.20
N GLY A 201 6.53 -2.92 8.68
CA GLY A 201 6.40 -2.33 10.00
C GLY A 201 5.08 -1.58 10.20
N LEU A 202 4.64 -0.80 9.20
CA LEU A 202 3.36 -0.07 9.25
C LEU A 202 2.14 -0.99 9.19
N CYS A 203 2.16 -2.01 8.33
CA CYS A 203 1.12 -3.02 8.27
C CYS A 203 1.04 -3.81 9.59
N THR A 204 2.18 -4.14 10.19
CA THR A 204 2.24 -4.81 11.50
C THR A 204 1.76 -3.90 12.63
N TRP A 205 2.17 -2.62 12.66
CA TRP A 205 1.68 -1.64 13.64
C TRP A 205 0.16 -1.46 13.58
N TRP A 206 -0.39 -1.40 12.36
CA TRP A 206 -1.82 -1.32 12.08
C TRP A 206 -2.57 -2.59 12.49
N ALA A 207 -2.00 -3.77 12.23
CA ALA A 207 -2.56 -5.04 12.67
C ALA A 207 -2.56 -5.16 14.20
N CYS A 208 -1.51 -4.68 14.84
CA CYS A 208 -1.38 -4.62 16.30
C CYS A 208 -2.30 -3.61 16.99
N HIS A 209 -3.10 -2.83 16.23
CA HIS A 209 -3.99 -1.79 16.74
C HIS A 209 -3.28 -0.77 17.67
N LEU A 210 -2.00 -0.51 17.42
CA LEU A 210 -1.20 0.38 18.26
C LEU A 210 -1.57 1.85 18.00
N PRO A 211 -1.74 2.68 19.05
CA PRO A 211 -2.15 4.08 18.88
C PRO A 211 -1.06 4.88 18.15
N SER A 212 -1.38 5.39 16.97
CA SER A 212 -0.47 6.24 16.19
C SER A 212 -0.60 7.69 16.64
N SER A 213 0.45 8.23 17.28
CA SER A 213 0.47 9.64 17.67
C SER A 213 0.52 10.55 16.45
N ARG A 214 -0.03 11.77 16.56
CA ARG A 214 -0.06 12.71 15.42
C ARG A 214 1.35 13.05 14.96
N ALA A 215 2.25 13.36 15.89
CA ALA A 215 3.65 13.67 15.64
C ALA A 215 4.42 12.52 14.99
N ALA A 216 4.21 11.27 15.41
CA ALA A 216 4.90 10.11 14.83
C ALA A 216 4.58 9.92 13.34
N PHE A 217 3.32 10.11 12.93
CA PHE A 217 2.94 10.06 11.52
C PHE A 217 3.57 11.21 10.71
N ASP A 218 3.62 12.43 11.26
CA ASP A 218 4.25 13.57 10.56
C ASP A 218 5.77 13.39 10.42
N ALA A 219 6.43 12.91 11.48
CA ALA A 219 7.86 12.59 11.47
C ALA A 219 8.17 11.47 10.46
N LEU A 220 7.36 10.41 10.42
CA LEU A 220 7.47 9.33 9.44
C LEU A 220 7.31 9.85 8.00
N CYS A 221 6.31 10.70 7.73
CA CYS A 221 6.14 11.30 6.41
C CYS A 221 7.36 12.17 6.02
N ILE A 222 7.90 12.96 6.95
CA ILE A 222 9.11 13.77 6.69
C ILE A 222 10.31 12.86 6.40
N LEU A 223 10.51 11.79 7.18
CA LEU A 223 11.62 10.84 7.02
C LEU A 223 11.54 10.08 5.69
N VAL A 224 10.38 9.54 5.34
CA VAL A 224 10.14 8.85 4.05
C VAL A 224 10.34 9.82 2.88
N GLY A 225 9.86 11.07 3.00
CA GLY A 225 10.05 12.09 1.98
C GLY A 225 11.53 12.45 1.79
N LEU A 226 12.27 12.68 2.87
CA LEU A 226 13.70 12.98 2.83
C LEU A 226 14.49 11.80 2.20
N TYR A 227 14.19 10.58 2.62
CA TYR A 227 14.84 9.38 2.11
C TYR A 227 14.53 9.13 0.62
N ALA A 228 13.27 9.32 0.18
CA ALA A 228 12.89 9.24 -1.24
C ALA A 228 13.59 10.31 -2.09
N ALA A 229 13.70 11.56 -1.61
CA ALA A 229 14.43 12.61 -2.30
C ALA A 229 15.94 12.31 -2.41
N ALA A 230 16.56 11.84 -1.32
CA ALA A 230 17.97 11.43 -1.33
C ALA A 230 18.22 10.24 -2.25
N HIS A 231 17.34 9.23 -2.25
CA HIS A 231 17.46 8.07 -3.13
C HIS A 231 17.31 8.44 -4.61
N LEU A 232 16.34 9.30 -4.96
CA LEU A 232 16.20 9.87 -6.31
C LEU A 232 17.46 10.65 -6.75
N LEU A 233 18.03 11.44 -5.84
CA LEU A 233 19.26 12.18 -6.09
C LEU A 233 20.45 11.24 -6.35
N CYS A 234 20.59 10.16 -5.57
CA CYS A 234 21.61 9.14 -5.80
C CYS A 234 21.42 8.41 -7.13
N LEU A 235 20.18 8.00 -7.46
CA LEU A 235 19.87 7.34 -8.75
C LEU A 235 20.18 8.24 -9.95
N TYR A 236 19.89 9.54 -9.84
CA TYR A 236 20.23 10.53 -10.87
C TYR A 236 21.75 10.76 -10.96
N ALA A 237 22.44 10.90 -9.82
CA ALA A 237 23.89 11.08 -9.78
C ALA A 237 24.65 9.86 -10.34
N TYR A 238 24.14 8.65 -10.12
CA TYR A 238 24.71 7.43 -10.69
C TYR A 238 24.63 7.37 -12.22
N GLN A 239 23.76 8.14 -12.88
CA GLN A 239 23.77 8.24 -14.34
C GLN A 239 24.87 9.18 -14.87
N ALA A 240 25.67 9.83 -14.01
CA ALA A 240 26.81 10.61 -14.45
C ALA A 240 28.01 9.70 -14.80
N PRO A 241 28.70 9.91 -15.95
CA PRO A 241 29.83 9.08 -16.36
C PRO A 241 30.92 8.94 -15.29
N PHE A 242 31.20 10.02 -14.55
CA PHE A 242 32.18 9.99 -13.45
C PHE A 242 31.78 9.00 -12.34
N VAL A 243 30.50 8.94 -11.97
CA VAL A 243 30.03 8.06 -10.88
C VAL A 243 29.99 6.60 -11.33
N GLN A 244 29.60 6.33 -12.59
CA GLN A 244 29.71 4.99 -13.19
C GLN A 244 31.18 4.52 -13.30
N GLY A 245 32.12 5.46 -13.51
CA GLY A 245 33.56 5.15 -13.51
C GLY A 245 34.11 4.77 -12.13
N VAL A 246 33.63 5.42 -11.06
CA VAL A 246 34.01 5.08 -9.67
C VAL A 246 33.30 3.81 -9.18
N PHE A 247 32.05 3.59 -9.57
CA PHE A 247 31.25 2.42 -9.22
C PHE A 247 30.70 1.72 -10.47
N PRO A 248 31.49 0.88 -11.16
CA PRO A 248 31.00 0.14 -12.32
C PRO A 248 29.79 -0.76 -11.99
N PRO A 249 28.82 -0.94 -12.91
CA PRO A 249 27.68 -1.83 -12.73
C PRO A 249 27.98 -3.27 -12.28
N PRO A 250 29.08 -3.94 -12.71
CA PRO A 250 29.41 -5.29 -12.22
C PRO A 250 30.03 -5.31 -10.81
N THR A 251 30.20 -4.19 -10.12
CA THR A 251 30.65 -4.18 -8.72
C THR A 251 29.57 -4.68 -7.77
N ILE A 252 29.98 -5.30 -6.65
CA ILE A 252 29.05 -5.73 -5.59
C ILE A 252 28.24 -4.55 -5.04
N TRP A 253 28.86 -3.38 -4.86
CA TRP A 253 28.22 -2.20 -4.30
C TRP A 253 27.13 -1.63 -5.23
N ALA A 254 27.37 -1.55 -6.53
CA ALA A 254 26.34 -1.14 -7.49
C ALA A 254 25.12 -2.08 -7.43
N ARG A 255 25.33 -3.40 -7.39
CA ARG A 255 24.24 -4.39 -7.28
C ARG A 255 23.52 -4.34 -5.94
N VAL A 256 24.24 -4.22 -4.81
CA VAL A 256 23.66 -4.11 -3.45
C VAL A 256 22.75 -2.89 -3.32
N PHE A 257 23.17 -1.72 -3.80
CA PHE A 257 22.35 -0.51 -3.78
C PHE A 257 21.31 -0.44 -4.91
N GLY A 258 21.26 -1.42 -5.82
CA GLY A 258 20.33 -1.44 -6.94
C GLY A 258 20.63 -0.36 -8.00
N PHE A 259 21.87 0.12 -8.06
CA PHE A 259 22.29 1.07 -9.08
C PHE A 259 22.47 0.37 -10.42
N LYS A 260 21.62 0.76 -11.39
CA LYS A 260 21.64 0.25 -12.77
C LYS A 260 21.97 1.38 -13.74
N ASP A 261 22.79 1.05 -14.72
CA ASP A 261 23.16 1.88 -15.86
C ASP A 261 22.01 1.94 -16.86
N ILE A 262 21.23 3.03 -16.80
CA ILE A 262 20.17 3.28 -17.79
C ILE A 262 20.78 3.91 -19.05
N ILE A 263 21.91 4.60 -18.91
CA ILE A 263 22.63 5.30 -19.97
C ILE A 263 24.01 4.66 -20.17
N LEU A 264 24.34 4.39 -21.42
CA LEU A 264 25.65 3.88 -21.85
C LEU A 264 26.50 5.02 -22.42
N TYR A 265 27.74 5.13 -21.94
CA TYR A 265 28.74 6.12 -22.39
C TYR A 265 29.94 5.44 -23.06
N SER A 266 29.68 4.60 -24.06
CA SER A 266 30.71 3.77 -24.73
C SER A 266 31.26 4.34 -26.04
N ASN A 267 30.62 5.36 -26.63
CA ASN A 267 30.90 5.76 -28.00
C ASN A 267 31.49 7.18 -28.12
N CYS A 268 32.82 7.28 -28.26
CA CYS A 268 33.52 8.55 -28.50
C CYS A 268 33.28 9.12 -29.91
N SER A 269 32.74 8.35 -30.87
CA SER A 269 32.47 8.81 -32.23
C SER A 269 31.15 9.59 -32.36
N ARG A 270 30.23 9.47 -31.39
CA ARG A 270 28.97 10.25 -31.33
C ARG A 270 28.71 10.76 -29.90
N PRO A 271 29.45 11.78 -29.44
CA PRO A 271 29.42 12.24 -28.04
C PRO A 271 28.05 12.75 -27.55
N ASN A 272 27.18 13.16 -28.47
CA ASN A 272 25.85 13.70 -28.19
C ASN A 272 24.71 12.67 -28.32
N ALA A 273 24.99 11.42 -28.68
CA ALA A 273 23.97 10.37 -28.79
C ALA A 273 23.62 9.77 -27.41
N LEU A 274 22.33 9.80 -27.04
CA LEU A 274 21.84 9.13 -25.83
C LEU A 274 21.55 7.67 -26.15
N GLN A 275 22.48 6.77 -25.81
CA GLN A 275 22.25 5.33 -25.86
C GLN A 275 21.66 4.87 -24.52
N LEU A 276 20.42 4.39 -24.56
CA LEU A 276 19.81 3.72 -23.42
C LEU A 276 20.22 2.25 -23.43
N ASN A 277 20.60 1.72 -22.27
CA ASN A 277 20.72 0.28 -22.09
C ASN A 277 19.30 -0.31 -22.12
N THR A 278 19.03 -1.24 -23.06
CA THR A 278 17.71 -1.90 -23.22
C THR A 278 17.63 -3.28 -22.57
N ASP A 279 18.75 -3.78 -22.02
CA ASP A 279 18.86 -5.16 -21.51
C ASP A 279 18.25 -5.31 -20.11
N HIS A 280 17.97 -4.19 -19.43
CA HIS A 280 17.33 -4.18 -18.12
C HIS A 280 15.81 -4.39 -18.22
N PRO A 281 15.20 -5.15 -17.29
CA PRO A 281 13.75 -5.37 -17.28
C PRO A 281 13.00 -4.10 -16.88
N TRP A 282 11.74 -3.98 -17.32
CA TRP A 282 10.91 -2.78 -17.15
C TRP A 282 10.85 -2.16 -15.73
N PRO A 283 10.91 -2.93 -14.60
CA PRO A 283 10.84 -2.33 -13.26
C PRO A 283 11.99 -1.38 -12.95
N VAL A 284 13.15 -1.55 -13.61
CA VAL A 284 14.33 -0.68 -13.43
C VAL A 284 14.01 0.76 -13.86
N TYR A 285 13.37 0.96 -15.02
CA TYR A 285 12.97 2.29 -15.49
C TYR A 285 11.74 2.85 -14.75
N ALA A 286 10.87 1.98 -14.23
CA ALA A 286 9.69 2.40 -13.47
C ALA A 286 10.04 2.91 -12.05
N ASN A 287 11.10 2.37 -11.43
CA ASN A 287 11.46 2.65 -10.04
C ASN A 287 11.63 4.16 -9.72
N PRO A 288 12.38 4.98 -10.50
CA PRO A 288 12.46 6.43 -10.26
C PRO A 288 11.11 7.14 -10.31
N GLY A 289 10.19 6.72 -11.19
CA GLY A 289 8.84 7.28 -11.27
C GLY A 289 8.00 6.98 -10.03
N ILE A 290 8.11 5.75 -9.50
CA ILE A 290 7.41 5.31 -8.29
C ILE A 290 7.94 6.07 -7.05
N LEU A 291 9.26 6.24 -6.94
CA LEU A 291 9.89 7.02 -5.86
C LEU A 291 9.48 8.50 -5.91
N LEU A 292 9.41 9.10 -7.10
CA LEU A 292 8.94 10.48 -7.29
C LEU A 292 7.47 10.63 -6.88
N LEU A 293 6.62 9.68 -7.27
CA LEU A 293 5.20 9.69 -6.90
C LEU A 293 5.00 9.45 -5.39
N LEU A 294 5.79 8.58 -4.76
CA LEU A 294 5.83 8.39 -3.31
C LEU A 294 6.22 9.71 -2.60
N TYR A 295 7.26 10.39 -3.08
CA TYR A 295 7.68 11.69 -2.55
C TYR A 295 6.57 12.74 -2.62
N TYR A 296 5.95 12.90 -3.80
CA TYR A 296 4.87 13.88 -4.01
C TYR A 296 3.63 13.57 -3.17
N THR A 297 3.23 12.30 -3.05
CA THR A 297 2.05 11.91 -2.26
C THR A 297 2.28 12.12 -0.77
N VAL A 298 3.45 11.77 -0.25
CA VAL A 298 3.81 11.99 1.17
C VAL A 298 3.93 13.50 1.49
N ALA A 299 4.55 14.29 0.63
CA ALA A 299 4.59 15.75 0.78
C ALA A 299 3.19 16.39 0.72
N THR A 300 2.32 15.89 -0.17
CA THR A 300 0.92 16.34 -0.28
C THR A 300 0.13 15.98 0.98
N LEU A 301 0.28 14.78 1.53
CA LEU A 301 -0.33 14.39 2.81
C LEU A 301 0.12 15.33 3.94
N LEU A 302 1.42 15.57 4.09
CA LEU A 302 1.95 16.45 5.13
C LEU A 302 1.38 17.89 5.01
N LYS A 303 1.28 18.40 3.78
CA LYS A 303 0.66 19.70 3.48
C LYS A 303 -0.83 19.74 3.80
N LEU A 304 -1.57 18.71 3.39
CA LEU A 304 -3.02 18.58 3.64
C LEU A 304 -3.31 18.54 5.15
N ARG A 305 -2.46 17.85 5.93
CA ARG A 305 -2.55 17.82 7.40
C ARG A 305 -2.27 19.17 8.06
N ARG A 306 -1.21 19.86 7.61
CA ARG A 306 -0.84 21.19 8.12
C ARG A 306 -1.94 22.22 7.84
N LEU A 307 -2.68 22.08 6.73
CA LEU A 307 -3.86 22.89 6.44
C LEU A 307 -5.01 22.60 7.41
N ASP A 308 -5.32 21.34 7.70
CA ASP A 308 -6.34 20.98 8.70
C ASP A 308 -5.98 21.47 10.11
N ALA A 309 -4.71 21.31 10.51
CA ALA A 309 -4.23 21.83 11.80
C ALA A 309 -4.37 23.36 11.91
N ARG A 310 -4.11 24.11 10.82
CA ARG A 310 -4.34 25.56 10.77
C ARG A 310 -5.82 25.92 10.81
N ARG A 311 -6.70 25.21 10.09
CA ARG A 311 -8.16 25.42 10.14
C ARG A 311 -8.72 25.21 11.55
N ALA A 312 -8.26 24.16 12.24
CA ALA A 312 -8.68 23.86 13.61
C ALA A 312 -8.13 24.85 14.66
N ALA A 313 -7.11 25.62 14.32
CA ALA A 313 -6.49 26.62 15.20
C ALA A 313 -7.03 28.05 14.99
N VAL A 314 -7.86 28.28 13.98
CA VAL A 314 -8.61 29.55 13.86
C VAL A 314 -9.81 29.46 14.80
N PRO A 315 -9.91 30.28 15.85
CA PRO A 315 -11.11 30.33 16.67
C PRO A 315 -12.28 30.76 15.78
N ALA A 316 -13.40 30.02 15.87
CA ALA A 316 -14.63 30.44 15.21
C ALA A 316 -15.01 31.82 15.78
N GLN A 317 -15.00 32.86 14.94
CA GLN A 317 -15.61 34.12 15.33
C GLN A 317 -17.08 33.83 15.67
N PRO A 318 -17.58 34.29 16.84
CA PRO A 318 -19.02 34.24 17.07
C PRO A 318 -19.69 35.05 15.95
N PRO A 319 -20.85 34.60 15.43
CA PRO A 319 -21.61 35.42 14.50
C PRO A 319 -21.91 36.76 15.17
N ALA A 320 -21.82 37.85 14.41
CA ALA A 320 -22.15 39.18 14.90
C ALA A 320 -23.54 39.13 15.54
N ARG A 321 -23.61 39.41 16.85
CA ARG A 321 -24.88 39.56 17.53
C ARG A 321 -25.44 40.91 17.11
N ASP A 322 -26.61 40.89 16.47
CA ASP A 322 -27.37 42.12 16.23
C ASP A 322 -27.60 42.84 17.54
N LEU A 323 -27.41 44.16 17.50
CA LEU A 323 -27.35 45.01 18.68
C LEU A 323 -28.76 45.55 18.95
N VAL A 324 -29.41 45.01 19.97
CA VAL A 324 -30.64 45.54 20.56
C VAL A 324 -30.51 45.49 22.08
N GLU A 325 -30.51 46.68 22.70
CA GLU A 325 -30.64 46.90 24.15
C GLU A 325 -31.96 46.28 24.66
N LEU A 326 -32.09 45.78 25.90
CA LEU A 326 -32.10 46.62 27.09
C LEU A 326 -31.99 45.78 28.38
N GLU A 327 -30.95 46.10 29.15
CA GLU A 327 -30.86 46.17 30.62
C GLU A 327 -31.93 45.51 31.53
N SER A 328 -31.49 44.58 32.40
CA SER A 328 -31.79 44.62 33.85
C SER A 328 -31.01 43.56 34.65
N TRP A 329 -30.11 44.02 35.52
CA TRP A 329 -29.63 43.33 36.72
C TRP A 329 -30.04 44.23 37.90
N PRO A 330 -30.33 43.72 39.11
CA PRO A 330 -29.24 43.77 40.09
C PRO A 330 -29.22 42.69 41.20
N LYS A 331 -27.98 42.34 41.61
CA LYS A 331 -27.52 42.16 43.01
C LYS A 331 -27.96 40.90 43.80
N ASP A 332 -27.24 40.47 44.86
CA ASP A 332 -26.10 41.07 45.59
C ASP A 332 -25.01 40.04 45.98
N SER A 333 -23.88 40.53 46.52
CA SER A 333 -22.67 39.76 46.86
C SER A 333 -22.48 39.52 48.38
N ASP A 334 -21.92 38.34 48.69
CA ASP A 334 -20.92 38.01 49.74
C ASP A 334 -21.09 38.31 51.26
N GLY A 335 -20.73 37.30 52.06
CA GLY A 335 -20.44 37.32 53.51
C GLY A 335 -20.40 35.88 54.06
N VAL A 336 -19.33 35.19 54.50
CA VAL A 336 -18.09 35.45 55.30
C VAL A 336 -18.15 34.67 56.64
N ALA A 337 -17.04 33.99 56.98
CA ALA A 337 -16.64 33.38 58.29
C ALA A 337 -17.38 32.10 58.79
N GLU A 338 -16.67 30.98 59.05
CA GLU A 338 -16.14 30.47 60.35
C GLU A 338 -17.20 29.88 61.30
N ASP A 339 -17.00 28.82 62.10
CA ASP A 339 -15.97 27.76 62.28
C ASP A 339 -16.62 26.61 63.13
N THR A 340 -15.86 25.63 63.62
CA THR A 340 -16.11 24.70 64.76
C THR A 340 -16.72 23.31 64.51
N LYS A 341 -15.93 22.28 64.89
CA LYS A 341 -16.26 20.86 65.16
C LYS A 341 -16.53 20.70 66.71
N PRO A 342 -16.96 19.57 67.34
CA PRO A 342 -16.72 18.17 66.96
C PRO A 342 -17.77 17.07 67.39
N MET A 343 -17.39 15.79 67.19
CA MET A 343 -17.75 14.55 67.92
C MET A 343 -19.12 13.82 67.77
N LEU A 344 -19.01 12.58 67.24
CA LEU A 344 -19.55 11.26 67.66
C LEU A 344 -21.05 11.11 68.04
N SER A 345 -21.77 10.08 67.60
CA SER A 345 -21.37 8.70 67.19
C SER A 345 -22.33 8.16 66.08
N SER A 346 -22.36 6.90 65.60
CA SER A 346 -21.80 5.62 66.10
C SER A 346 -21.30 4.70 64.95
N SER A 347 -21.76 3.45 64.84
CA SER A 347 -21.20 2.38 63.98
C SER A 347 -22.25 1.53 63.25
N THR A 348 -22.04 1.25 61.95
CA THR A 348 -21.74 -0.10 61.39
C THR A 348 -21.89 -0.14 59.85
N GLY A 349 -20.87 -0.64 59.13
CA GLY A 349 -21.04 -1.46 57.92
C GLY A 349 -21.28 -0.81 56.54
N LYS A 350 -20.35 -1.08 55.61
CA LYS A 350 -20.50 -1.15 54.13
C LYS A 350 -21.07 0.07 53.35
N ARG A 351 -20.13 0.93 52.94
CA ARG A 351 -19.94 1.52 51.59
C ARG A 351 -21.06 1.27 50.56
N SER A 352 -21.88 2.30 50.27
CA SER A 352 -22.63 2.44 49.02
C SER A 352 -22.62 3.89 48.52
N THR A 353 -22.79 4.03 47.22
CA THR A 353 -22.86 5.26 46.41
C THR A 353 -24.09 6.13 46.70
N GLU A 354 -23.93 7.45 46.66
CA GLU A 354 -25.01 8.41 46.38
C GLU A 354 -24.57 9.44 45.32
N ASN A 355 -25.57 10.12 44.74
CA ASN A 355 -25.53 10.74 43.42
C ASN A 355 -25.05 12.20 43.38
N CYS A 356 -24.19 12.48 42.41
CA CYS A 356 -24.36 13.46 41.32
C CYS A 356 -25.05 14.82 41.55
N THR A 357 -24.33 15.89 41.18
CA THR A 357 -24.88 17.07 40.48
C THR A 357 -23.80 17.72 39.60
N VAL A 358 -23.84 17.48 38.29
CA VAL A 358 -23.16 18.32 37.28
C VAL A 358 -24.22 18.70 36.25
N HIS A 359 -24.38 20.00 36.02
CA HIS A 359 -25.45 20.52 35.18
C HIS A 359 -25.33 20.06 33.72
N VAL A 360 -26.44 19.54 33.19
CA VAL A 360 -26.63 19.31 31.76
C VAL A 360 -26.95 20.66 31.11
N VAL A 361 -26.08 21.15 30.23
CA VAL A 361 -26.44 22.17 29.23
C VAL A 361 -26.93 21.44 27.98
N GLY A 362 -28.09 21.86 27.48
CA GLY A 362 -28.90 21.09 26.55
C GLY A 362 -28.35 20.89 25.14
N ASP A 363 -28.98 19.95 24.44
CA ASP A 363 -28.70 19.59 23.05
C ASP A 363 -28.75 20.78 22.09
N ALA A 364 -27.67 20.92 21.31
CA ALA A 364 -27.67 21.68 20.06
C ALA A 364 -27.48 20.69 18.89
N THR A 365 -28.62 20.12 18.47
CA THR A 365 -28.89 19.35 17.25
C THR A 365 -27.71 19.18 16.28
N SER A 366 -27.04 18.03 16.34
CA SER A 366 -26.03 17.65 15.34
C SER A 366 -26.67 17.35 13.97
N PRO A 367 -26.41 18.12 12.89
CA PRO A 367 -27.02 17.85 11.59
C PRO A 367 -26.09 16.96 10.77
N GLY A 368 -26.49 15.71 10.51
CA GLY A 368 -25.79 14.85 9.53
C GLY A 368 -25.70 13.36 9.80
N ARG A 369 -26.71 12.73 10.41
CA ARG A 369 -26.79 11.25 10.48
C ARG A 369 -27.13 10.60 9.12
N ASP A 370 -27.51 11.41 8.11
CA ASP A 370 -28.00 10.96 6.80
C ASP A 370 -26.92 10.69 5.73
N ARG A 371 -25.65 10.54 6.12
CA ARG A 371 -24.55 10.24 5.18
C ARG A 371 -24.15 8.75 5.12
N LEU A 372 -25.02 7.85 5.56
CA LEU A 372 -24.73 6.40 5.64
C LEU A 372 -25.46 5.51 4.61
N ALA A 373 -26.42 6.03 3.83
CA ALA A 373 -27.26 5.21 2.96
C ALA A 373 -26.51 4.48 1.83
N GLU A 374 -25.56 5.15 1.15
CA GLU A 374 -24.84 4.59 -0.01
C GLU A 374 -23.66 3.66 0.33
N ARG A 375 -23.30 3.50 1.61
CA ARG A 375 -22.16 2.65 2.03
C ARG A 375 -22.57 1.25 2.50
N LEU A 376 -23.86 0.94 2.54
CA LEU A 376 -24.37 -0.33 3.08
C LEU A 376 -23.68 -1.59 2.52
N PRO A 377 -23.61 -1.83 1.19
CA PRO A 377 -23.15 -3.12 0.68
C PRO A 377 -21.64 -3.35 0.85
N LEU A 378 -20.81 -2.31 0.68
CA LEU A 378 -19.37 -2.43 0.90
C LEU A 378 -19.02 -2.53 2.39
N HIS A 379 -19.78 -1.87 3.26
CA HIS A 379 -19.58 -1.95 4.70
C HIS A 379 -20.01 -3.31 5.26
N THR A 380 -21.13 -3.88 4.80
CA THR A 380 -21.54 -5.25 5.20
C THR A 380 -20.59 -6.30 4.65
N LEU A 381 -20.15 -6.19 3.39
CA LEU A 381 -19.12 -7.06 2.82
C LEU A 381 -17.80 -6.99 3.61
N TRP A 382 -17.31 -5.78 3.92
CA TRP A 382 -16.12 -5.59 4.76
C TRP A 382 -16.29 -6.19 6.15
N HIS A 383 -17.47 -6.04 6.76
CA HIS A 383 -17.78 -6.63 8.06
C HIS A 383 -17.78 -8.18 8.01
N VAL A 384 -18.33 -8.78 6.95
CA VAL A 384 -18.31 -10.23 6.74
C VAL A 384 -16.88 -10.73 6.49
N ILE A 385 -16.10 -10.06 5.65
CA ILE A 385 -14.67 -10.39 5.39
C ILE A 385 -13.86 -10.31 6.68
N MET A 386 -14.04 -9.25 7.49
CA MET A 386 -13.37 -9.12 8.78
C MET A 386 -13.79 -10.18 9.80
N ASN A 387 -15.03 -10.69 9.74
CA ASN A 387 -15.54 -11.70 10.66
C ASN A 387 -15.16 -13.14 10.24
N GLN A 388 -14.96 -13.37 8.94
CA GLN A 388 -14.50 -14.64 8.36
C GLN A 388 -13.02 -14.61 7.95
N SER A 389 -12.24 -13.66 8.48
CA SER A 389 -10.84 -13.43 8.05
C SER A 389 -9.95 -14.66 8.23
N TYR A 390 -10.26 -15.50 9.23
CA TYR A 390 -9.59 -16.78 9.45
C TYR A 390 -9.77 -17.78 8.29
N VAL A 391 -10.92 -17.82 7.61
CA VAL A 391 -11.14 -18.69 6.45
C VAL A 391 -10.27 -18.22 5.29
N CYS A 392 -10.24 -16.91 5.04
CA CYS A 392 -9.37 -16.31 4.02
C CYS A 392 -7.89 -16.57 4.31
N ALA A 393 -7.46 -16.47 5.58
CA ALA A 393 -6.09 -16.77 5.99
C ALA A 393 -5.72 -18.26 5.85
N LEU A 394 -6.64 -19.18 6.16
CA LEU A 394 -6.43 -20.62 5.95
C LEU A 394 -6.25 -20.94 4.46
N ILE A 395 -7.13 -20.42 3.61
CA ILE A 395 -7.02 -20.59 2.16
C ILE A 395 -5.71 -19.95 1.63
N ALA A 396 -5.34 -18.76 2.12
CA ALA A 396 -4.11 -18.10 1.72
C ALA A 396 -2.84 -18.91 2.06
N MET A 397 -2.80 -19.61 3.21
CA MET A 397 -1.69 -20.53 3.53
C MET A 397 -1.60 -21.71 2.55
N MET A 398 -2.73 -22.35 2.22
CA MET A 398 -2.78 -23.43 1.25
C MET A 398 -2.31 -22.94 -0.14
N VAL A 399 -2.86 -21.82 -0.62
CA VAL A 399 -2.48 -21.21 -1.90
C VAL A 399 -0.99 -20.84 -1.93
N TRP A 400 -0.43 -20.28 -0.84
CA TRP A 400 1.00 -19.99 -0.75
C TRP A 400 1.84 -21.26 -0.94
N SER A 401 1.49 -22.35 -0.25
CA SER A 401 2.24 -23.60 -0.30
C SER A 401 2.28 -24.29 -1.66
N ILE A 402 1.23 -24.10 -2.47
CA ILE A 402 1.14 -24.67 -3.83
C ILE A 402 1.82 -23.73 -4.85
N THR A 403 1.64 -22.41 -4.73
CA THR A 403 2.23 -21.41 -5.65
C THR A 403 3.74 -21.25 -5.49
N TYR A 404 4.25 -21.48 -4.28
CA TYR A 404 5.69 -21.51 -3.96
C TYR A 404 6.02 -22.85 -3.31
N HIS A 405 6.07 -23.91 -4.11
CA HIS A 405 6.42 -25.25 -3.63
C HIS A 405 7.81 -25.24 -2.96
N SER A 406 7.87 -25.58 -1.67
CA SER A 406 9.12 -25.57 -0.87
C SER A 406 8.96 -26.24 0.48
N TRP A 407 10.07 -26.62 1.12
CA TRP A 407 10.05 -27.13 2.50
C TRP A 407 9.52 -26.13 3.53
N LEU A 408 9.77 -24.83 3.33
CA LEU A 408 9.29 -23.80 4.25
C LEU A 408 7.76 -23.62 4.14
N THR A 409 7.24 -23.61 2.91
CA THR A 409 5.80 -23.44 2.69
C THR A 409 5.01 -24.74 2.89
N PHE A 410 5.65 -25.91 2.86
CA PHE A 410 5.06 -27.17 3.34
C PHE A 410 4.60 -27.07 4.80
N VAL A 411 5.36 -26.35 5.65
CA VAL A 411 4.95 -26.10 7.05
C VAL A 411 3.64 -25.31 7.09
N LEU A 412 3.43 -24.33 6.21
CA LEU A 412 2.15 -23.60 6.11
C LEU A 412 1.00 -24.51 5.66
N LEU A 413 1.24 -25.42 4.70
CA LEU A 413 0.23 -26.40 4.27
C LEU A 413 -0.20 -27.27 5.46
N LEU A 414 0.76 -27.95 6.10
CA LEU A 414 0.51 -28.80 7.26
C LEU A 414 -0.22 -28.05 8.37
N TRP A 415 0.22 -26.83 8.69
CA TRP A 415 -0.40 -26.01 9.73
C TRP A 415 -1.84 -25.60 9.39
N SER A 416 -2.11 -25.25 8.13
CA SER A 416 -3.47 -24.94 7.67
C SER A 416 -4.39 -26.17 7.79
N CYS A 417 -3.92 -27.34 7.36
CA CYS A 417 -4.63 -28.62 7.45
C CYS A 417 -4.93 -29.01 8.92
N LEU A 418 -3.97 -28.85 9.83
CA LEU A 418 -4.18 -29.07 11.26
C LEU A 418 -5.28 -28.14 11.83
N ILE A 419 -5.28 -26.86 11.46
CA ILE A 419 -6.34 -25.93 11.90
C ILE A 419 -7.73 -26.36 11.33
N TRP A 420 -7.80 -26.87 10.09
CA TRP A 420 -9.06 -27.36 9.50
C TRP A 420 -9.66 -28.57 10.25
N ILE A 421 -8.82 -29.44 10.81
CA ILE A 421 -9.28 -30.64 11.54
C ILE A 421 -9.83 -30.29 12.95
N VAL A 422 -9.29 -29.24 13.59
CA VAL A 422 -9.67 -28.85 14.96
C VAL A 422 -11.15 -28.43 15.06
N ARG A 423 -11.86 -28.86 16.11
CA ARG A 423 -13.28 -28.54 16.33
C ARG A 423 -13.55 -27.03 16.48
N SER A 424 -12.65 -26.31 17.14
CA SER A 424 -12.73 -24.87 17.42
C SER A 424 -11.81 -24.04 16.49
N ARG A 425 -11.83 -24.33 15.18
CA ARG A 425 -10.98 -23.72 14.12
C ARG A 425 -10.69 -22.24 14.33
N HIS A 426 -11.74 -21.43 14.51
CA HIS A 426 -11.63 -19.99 14.73
C HIS A 426 -10.72 -19.65 15.92
N HIS A 427 -10.95 -20.26 17.09
CA HIS A 427 -10.19 -20.00 18.29
C HIS A 427 -8.71 -20.40 18.14
N PHE A 428 -8.46 -21.54 17.50
CA PHE A 428 -7.10 -22.05 17.28
C PHE A 428 -6.34 -21.24 16.22
N ALA A 429 -6.99 -20.85 15.11
CA ALA A 429 -6.45 -19.93 14.12
C ALA A 429 -6.07 -18.58 14.73
N MET A 430 -6.94 -18.03 15.59
CA MET A 430 -6.71 -16.77 16.29
C MET A 430 -5.53 -16.86 17.27
N LEU A 431 -5.38 -17.98 17.99
CA LEU A 431 -4.22 -18.23 18.85
C LEU A 431 -2.91 -18.37 18.05
N CYS A 432 -2.96 -19.00 16.87
CA CYS A 432 -1.81 -19.15 15.98
C CYS A 432 -1.46 -17.87 15.20
N SER A 433 -2.38 -16.91 15.10
CA SER A 433 -2.26 -15.74 14.22
C SER A 433 -0.95 -14.93 14.34
N PRO A 434 -0.39 -14.61 15.53
CA PRO A 434 0.88 -13.88 15.61
C PRO A 434 2.06 -14.71 15.09
N PHE A 435 2.06 -16.02 15.29
CA PHE A 435 3.11 -16.92 14.81
C PHE A 435 3.05 -17.08 13.29
N LEU A 436 1.84 -17.23 12.73
CA LEU A 436 1.62 -17.28 11.29
C LEU A 436 2.05 -15.97 10.60
N LEU A 437 1.74 -14.82 11.20
CA LEU A 437 2.18 -13.53 10.67
C LEU A 437 3.71 -13.39 10.73
N LEU A 438 4.34 -13.71 11.87
CA LEU A 438 5.79 -13.65 12.02
C LEU A 438 6.49 -14.57 11.01
N TYR A 439 5.97 -15.78 10.80
CA TYR A 439 6.48 -16.73 9.81
C TYR A 439 6.32 -16.20 8.38
N GLY A 440 5.14 -15.67 8.01
CA GLY A 440 4.91 -15.07 6.69
C GLY A 440 5.80 -13.86 6.40
N ILE A 441 6.07 -13.01 7.40
CA ILE A 441 7.02 -11.90 7.30
C ILE A 441 8.45 -12.42 7.11
N ALA A 442 8.85 -13.45 7.87
CA ALA A 442 10.16 -14.07 7.72
C ALA A 442 10.36 -14.68 6.33
N LEU A 443 9.37 -15.39 5.78
CA LEU A 443 9.41 -15.91 4.40
C LEU A 443 9.50 -14.80 3.36
N CYS A 444 8.69 -13.74 3.47
CA CYS A 444 8.77 -12.60 2.56
C CYS A 444 10.15 -11.91 2.63
N SER A 445 10.73 -11.79 3.82
CA SER A 445 12.05 -11.17 4.03
C SER A 445 13.18 -12.04 3.47
N LEU A 446 13.06 -13.36 3.60
CA LEU A 446 14.00 -14.32 3.00
C LEU A 446 13.91 -14.26 1.46
N GLN A 447 12.70 -14.25 0.91
CA GLN A 447 12.49 -14.07 -0.53
C GLN A 447 12.99 -12.71 -1.04
N TYR A 448 12.89 -11.64 -0.23
CA TYR A 448 13.43 -10.32 -0.54
C TYR A 448 14.95 -10.38 -0.76
N VAL A 449 15.66 -11.01 0.18
CA VAL A 449 17.13 -11.13 0.14
C VAL A 449 17.60 -11.96 -1.06
N TRP A 450 16.95 -13.10 -1.34
CA TRP A 450 17.28 -13.92 -2.52
C TRP A 450 16.84 -13.28 -3.85
N GLY A 451 15.91 -12.33 -3.80
CA GLY A 451 15.49 -11.50 -4.92
C GLY A 451 16.49 -10.43 -5.34
N MET A 452 17.44 -10.06 -4.47
CA MET A 452 18.51 -9.09 -4.79
C MET A 452 19.51 -9.66 -5.82
N ASP A 453 20.19 -8.75 -6.53
CA ASP A 453 21.18 -9.07 -7.58
C ASP A 453 22.55 -9.50 -7.04
N LEU A 454 22.54 -10.50 -6.15
CA LEU A 454 23.72 -11.04 -5.49
C LEU A 454 23.92 -12.49 -5.95
N GLY A 455 24.55 -12.67 -7.11
CA GLY A 455 24.82 -13.99 -7.72
C GLY A 455 25.79 -14.86 -6.92
N PRO A 456 27.10 -14.55 -6.93
CA PRO A 456 28.13 -15.41 -6.36
C PRO A 456 28.20 -15.40 -4.83
N GLU A 457 27.59 -14.40 -4.18
CA GLU A 457 27.76 -14.12 -2.75
C GLU A 457 26.80 -14.88 -1.83
N LEU A 458 25.68 -15.40 -2.35
CA LEU A 458 24.72 -16.16 -1.54
C LEU A 458 25.03 -17.67 -1.61
N PRO A 459 24.97 -18.39 -0.48
CA PRO A 459 25.20 -19.83 -0.48
C PRO A 459 24.12 -20.54 -1.30
N THR A 460 24.53 -21.47 -2.15
CA THR A 460 23.65 -22.31 -2.98
C THR A 460 23.30 -23.65 -2.33
N ARG A 461 24.00 -24.03 -1.25
CA ARG A 461 23.73 -25.22 -0.41
C ARG A 461 23.82 -24.86 1.08
N VAL A 462 22.94 -25.43 1.90
CA VAL A 462 23.07 -25.45 3.37
C VAL A 462 23.20 -26.91 3.80
N GLY A 463 24.41 -27.32 4.19
CA GLY A 463 24.69 -28.71 4.57
C GLY A 463 24.41 -29.68 3.42
N LEU A 464 23.44 -30.58 3.62
CA LEU A 464 23.06 -31.63 2.66
C LEU A 464 21.95 -31.21 1.67
N MET A 465 21.24 -30.10 1.89
CA MET A 465 20.11 -29.66 1.06
C MET A 465 20.47 -28.45 0.18
N SER A 466 19.89 -28.41 -1.03
CA SER A 466 19.97 -27.23 -1.91
C SER A 466 19.00 -26.15 -1.44
N LEU A 467 19.37 -24.87 -1.55
CA LEU A 467 18.44 -23.79 -1.22
C LEU A 467 17.30 -23.66 -2.26
N GLU A 468 17.48 -24.23 -3.45
CA GLU A 468 16.42 -24.34 -4.46
C GLU A 468 15.23 -25.17 -3.90
N GLN A 469 15.49 -26.31 -3.23
CA GLN A 469 14.45 -27.10 -2.54
C GLN A 469 13.86 -26.42 -1.30
N LEU A 470 14.63 -25.53 -0.65
CA LEU A 470 14.14 -24.70 0.45
C LEU A 470 13.18 -23.58 -0.03
N GLY A 471 12.97 -23.46 -1.36
CA GLY A 471 12.07 -22.48 -1.98
C GLY A 471 12.75 -21.19 -2.42
N LEU A 472 14.05 -21.05 -2.18
CA LEU A 472 14.82 -19.83 -2.43
C LEU A 472 15.41 -19.84 -3.84
N VAL A 473 14.54 -20.08 -4.82
CA VAL A 473 14.87 -20.14 -6.24
C VAL A 473 14.91 -18.72 -6.82
N ARG A 474 16.05 -18.34 -7.41
CA ARG A 474 16.12 -17.16 -8.29
C ARG A 474 15.49 -17.52 -9.64
N PRO A 475 14.51 -16.74 -10.16
CA PRO A 475 13.96 -17.00 -11.49
C PRO A 475 15.05 -16.88 -12.55
N LYS A 476 15.36 -18.00 -13.25
CA LYS A 476 16.44 -18.09 -14.26
C LYS A 476 16.13 -17.36 -15.57
N TYR A 477 14.87 -16.99 -15.84
CA TYR A 477 14.45 -16.32 -17.07
C TYR A 477 13.43 -15.19 -16.82
N PRO A 478 13.74 -13.93 -17.20
CA PRO A 478 12.74 -12.89 -17.34
C PRO A 478 12.07 -12.95 -18.73
N CYS A 479 10.74 -12.88 -18.75
CA CYS A 479 9.98 -12.25 -19.83
C CYS A 479 9.95 -12.93 -21.23
N LEU A 480 9.74 -14.25 -21.37
CA LEU A 480 9.20 -14.84 -22.61
C LEU A 480 8.69 -16.28 -22.44
N ASP A 481 7.45 -16.42 -21.94
CA ASP A 481 6.33 -16.95 -22.74
C ASP A 481 5.03 -16.96 -21.90
N LEU A 482 4.01 -16.24 -22.35
CA LEU A 482 2.61 -16.52 -22.02
C LEU A 482 1.68 -15.95 -23.10
N GLY A 483 2.03 -16.19 -24.36
CA GLY A 483 1.33 -15.68 -25.54
C GLY A 483 0.06 -16.46 -25.92
N ALA A 484 -0.70 -17.04 -24.97
CA ALA A 484 -1.90 -17.83 -25.30
C ALA A 484 -3.00 -17.84 -24.23
N LYS A 485 -4.20 -17.38 -24.62
CA LYS A 485 -5.54 -17.76 -24.12
C LYS A 485 -5.82 -17.70 -22.60
N VAL A 486 -6.22 -16.52 -22.11
CA VAL A 486 -7.50 -16.36 -21.37
C VAL A 486 -8.12 -14.99 -21.71
N PRO A 487 -9.25 -14.91 -22.42
CA PRO A 487 -10.03 -13.69 -22.56
C PRO A 487 -11.16 -13.65 -21.53
N LEU A 488 -11.08 -12.79 -20.51
CA LEU A 488 -12.26 -12.38 -19.76
C LEU A 488 -12.19 -10.93 -19.28
N CYS A 489 -13.20 -10.16 -19.67
CA CYS A 489 -13.46 -8.77 -19.32
C CYS A 489 -13.98 -8.65 -17.85
N THR A 490 -14.22 -7.51 -17.20
CA THR A 490 -14.49 -6.14 -17.68
C THR A 490 -14.21 -5.07 -16.58
N ILE A 491 -12.96 -4.68 -16.29
CA ILE A 491 -12.66 -3.46 -15.48
C ILE A 491 -11.41 -2.75 -16.04
N PRO A 492 -11.46 -1.45 -16.38
CA PRO A 492 -10.33 -0.75 -17.00
C PRO A 492 -9.38 -0.12 -15.97
N ILE A 493 -8.42 -0.90 -15.46
CA ILE A 493 -7.15 -0.37 -14.93
C ILE A 493 -5.99 -1.17 -15.56
N PRO A 494 -5.36 -0.67 -16.64
CA PRO A 494 -4.29 -1.39 -17.31
C PRO A 494 -2.96 -1.21 -16.55
N ILE A 495 -2.69 -2.09 -15.60
CA ILE A 495 -1.30 -2.38 -15.17
C ILE A 495 -0.91 -3.71 -15.83
N PRO A 496 0.00 -3.73 -16.83
CA PRO A 496 0.41 -4.95 -17.50
C PRO A 496 1.34 -5.76 -16.60
N VAL A 497 0.77 -6.62 -15.75
CA VAL A 497 1.52 -7.50 -14.85
C VAL A 497 1.83 -8.83 -15.54
N ALA A 498 2.94 -8.87 -16.26
CA ALA A 498 3.45 -10.12 -16.84
C ALA A 498 4.00 -11.07 -15.74
N PRO A 499 3.68 -12.38 -15.78
CA PRO A 499 4.09 -13.32 -14.74
C PRO A 499 5.49 -13.88 -15.02
N THR A 500 6.55 -13.30 -14.43
CA THR A 500 7.88 -13.96 -14.33
C THR A 500 8.88 -13.26 -13.40
N SER A 501 8.73 -11.96 -13.11
CA SER A 501 9.72 -11.21 -12.30
C SER A 501 9.71 -11.58 -10.81
N SER A 502 10.87 -11.43 -10.16
CA SER A 502 11.01 -11.58 -8.70
C SER A 502 10.08 -10.63 -7.92
N ALA A 503 9.90 -9.41 -8.43
CA ALA A 503 8.95 -8.42 -7.91
C ALA A 503 7.50 -8.94 -7.89
N HIS A 504 7.05 -9.63 -8.94
CA HIS A 504 5.70 -10.20 -8.98
C HIS A 504 5.54 -11.31 -7.94
N ARG A 505 6.54 -12.20 -7.79
CA ARG A 505 6.51 -13.26 -6.77
C ARG A 505 6.37 -12.66 -5.37
N LEU A 506 7.17 -11.64 -5.05
CA LEU A 506 7.09 -10.95 -3.77
C LEU A 506 5.76 -10.20 -3.57
N SER A 507 5.19 -9.59 -4.62
CA SER A 507 3.88 -8.92 -4.53
C SER A 507 2.74 -9.87 -4.18
N LEU A 508 2.76 -11.10 -4.70
CA LEU A 508 1.74 -12.11 -4.39
C LEU A 508 1.91 -12.64 -2.95
N GLN A 509 3.14 -12.87 -2.50
CA GLN A 509 3.42 -13.24 -1.11
C GLN A 509 2.98 -12.16 -0.11
N LEU A 510 3.21 -10.88 -0.42
CA LEU A 510 2.71 -9.77 0.40
C LEU A 510 1.17 -9.69 0.40
N LEU A 511 0.52 -9.90 -0.75
CA LEU A 511 -0.94 -9.97 -0.86
C LEU A 511 -1.52 -11.11 -0.01
N LEU A 512 -0.88 -12.29 0.02
CA LEU A 512 -1.27 -13.39 0.91
C LEU A 512 -1.05 -13.01 2.38
N THR A 513 0.06 -12.33 2.70
CA THR A 513 0.37 -11.82 4.05
C THR A 513 -0.65 -10.78 4.57
N LEU A 514 -1.33 -10.03 3.68
CA LEU A 514 -2.46 -9.17 4.07
C LEU A 514 -3.54 -9.94 4.84
N THR A 515 -3.81 -11.20 4.49
CA THR A 515 -4.78 -12.02 5.24
C THR A 515 -4.33 -12.32 6.67
N PHE A 516 -3.03 -12.47 6.92
CA PHE A 516 -2.47 -12.71 8.25
C PHE A 516 -2.50 -11.43 9.11
N TRP A 517 -2.21 -10.27 8.53
CA TRP A 517 -2.38 -8.98 9.21
C TRP A 517 -3.84 -8.72 9.58
N LEU A 518 -4.81 -9.08 8.72
CA LEU A 518 -6.24 -9.00 9.05
C LEU A 518 -6.64 -9.94 10.20
N LEU A 519 -6.14 -11.18 10.18
CA LEU A 519 -6.39 -12.17 11.24
C LEU A 519 -5.82 -11.73 12.60
N VAL A 520 -4.56 -11.25 12.64
CA VAL A 520 -3.95 -10.70 13.86
C VAL A 520 -4.73 -9.48 14.36
N ARG A 521 -5.23 -8.63 13.45
CA ARG A 521 -6.07 -7.50 13.84
C ARG A 521 -7.40 -7.93 14.45
N GLN A 522 -8.03 -8.97 13.92
CA GLN A 522 -9.24 -9.55 14.50
C GLN A 522 -8.94 -10.12 15.89
N PHE A 523 -7.86 -10.90 16.04
CA PHE A 523 -7.41 -11.46 17.32
C PHE A 523 -7.23 -10.37 18.39
N ILE A 524 -6.55 -9.28 18.06
CA ILE A 524 -6.31 -8.17 18.98
C ILE A 524 -7.60 -7.41 19.30
N LYS A 525 -8.48 -7.19 18.31
CA LYS A 525 -9.80 -6.59 18.54
C LYS A 525 -10.64 -7.42 19.52
N GLU A 526 -10.66 -8.75 19.37
CA GLU A 526 -11.44 -9.65 20.22
C GLU A 526 -10.81 -9.91 21.61
N LYS A 527 -9.48 -9.90 21.74
CA LYS A 527 -8.79 -10.26 22.99
C LYS A 527 -8.37 -9.08 23.86
N LEU A 528 -7.93 -7.98 23.26
CA LEU A 528 -7.51 -6.79 24.00
C LEU A 528 -8.68 -5.83 24.21
N LEU A 529 -9.34 -5.38 23.15
CA LEU A 529 -10.39 -4.35 23.29
C LEU A 529 -11.63 -4.87 24.04
N THR A 530 -12.09 -6.10 23.78
CA THR A 530 -13.22 -6.71 24.51
C THR A 530 -12.90 -6.99 25.99
N ARG A 531 -11.61 -7.10 26.38
CA ARG A 531 -11.21 -7.22 27.80
C ARG A 531 -11.03 -5.87 28.50
N THR A 532 -10.67 -4.82 27.77
CA THR A 532 -10.41 -3.49 28.34
C THR A 532 -11.68 -2.67 28.57
N CYS A 533 -12.78 -2.98 27.89
CA CYS A 533 -14.09 -2.45 28.24
C CYS A 533 -14.73 -3.29 29.36
N PRO A 534 -14.74 -2.85 30.63
CA PRO A 534 -15.77 -3.34 31.55
C PRO A 534 -17.13 -2.99 30.92
N ALA A 535 -18.06 -3.93 30.94
CA ALA A 535 -19.41 -3.68 30.44
C ALA A 535 -20.07 -2.61 31.32
N THR A 536 -20.05 -1.37 30.85
CA THR A 536 -20.98 -0.34 31.34
C THR A 536 -22.38 -0.91 31.15
N PRO A 537 -23.19 -1.03 32.21
CA PRO A 537 -24.54 -1.54 32.06
C PRO A 537 -25.28 -0.62 31.10
N LEU A 538 -25.65 -1.14 29.94
CA LEU A 538 -26.46 -0.39 28.98
C LEU A 538 -27.80 -0.15 29.66
N LEU A 539 -28.03 1.10 30.04
CA LEU A 539 -29.37 1.57 30.34
C LEU A 539 -30.14 1.49 29.02
N GLU A 540 -30.93 0.43 28.87
CA GLU A 540 -31.78 0.17 27.71
C GLU A 540 -32.93 1.18 27.73
N VAL A 541 -32.63 2.41 27.31
CA VAL A 541 -33.66 3.39 26.95
C VAL A 541 -34.30 2.88 25.67
N THR A 542 -35.48 2.28 25.83
CA THR A 542 -36.32 1.78 24.77
C THR A 542 -36.75 2.91 23.84
N VAL A 543 -35.95 3.16 22.81
CA VAL A 543 -36.44 3.80 21.59
C VAL A 543 -37.15 2.72 20.78
N SER A 544 -38.44 2.92 20.55
CA SER A 544 -39.29 1.95 19.84
C SER A 544 -38.95 1.90 18.34
N ASP A 545 -37.90 1.15 18.00
CA ASP A 545 -37.66 0.67 16.63
C ASP A 545 -38.69 -0.42 16.32
N THR A 546 -39.85 -0.03 15.82
CA THR A 546 -40.81 -0.94 15.19
C THR A 546 -40.20 -1.46 13.87
N GLU A 547 -40.28 -2.76 13.62
CA GLU A 547 -39.85 -3.48 12.38
C GLU A 547 -38.40 -4.04 12.20
N PRO A 548 -37.54 -4.25 13.21
CA PRO A 548 -36.37 -5.14 13.09
C PRO A 548 -36.60 -6.58 13.62
N GLY A 549 -37.70 -6.81 14.36
CA GLY A 549 -38.03 -8.12 14.97
C GLY A 549 -38.40 -9.19 13.94
N GLN A 550 -39.41 -8.91 13.11
CA GLN A 550 -39.99 -9.83 12.11
C GLN A 550 -38.91 -10.45 11.20
N GLN A 551 -38.04 -9.63 10.62
CA GLN A 551 -36.98 -10.08 9.72
C GLN A 551 -35.94 -10.97 10.45
N ARG A 552 -35.63 -10.64 11.70
CA ARG A 552 -34.68 -11.41 12.53
C ARG A 552 -35.25 -12.76 12.93
N ASP A 553 -36.55 -12.87 13.16
CA ASP A 553 -37.22 -14.13 13.49
C ASP A 553 -37.46 -15.02 12.27
N VAL A 554 -37.79 -14.44 11.11
CA VAL A 554 -37.75 -15.16 9.82
C VAL A 554 -36.35 -15.71 9.53
N LEU A 555 -35.29 -14.93 9.79
CA LEU A 555 -33.91 -15.37 9.60
C LEU A 555 -33.50 -16.49 10.58
N LYS A 556 -33.98 -16.45 11.83
CA LYS A 556 -33.80 -17.56 12.80
C LYS A 556 -34.53 -18.83 12.34
N ALA A 557 -35.78 -18.70 11.88
CA ALA A 557 -36.60 -19.82 11.42
C ALA A 557 -35.98 -20.48 10.17
N LEU A 558 -35.56 -19.66 9.19
CA LEU A 558 -34.81 -20.13 8.02
C LEU A 558 -33.49 -20.81 8.44
N GLY A 559 -32.76 -20.23 9.38
CA GLY A 559 -31.52 -20.81 9.91
C GLY A 559 -31.73 -22.16 10.61
N ALA A 560 -32.84 -22.34 11.33
CA ALA A 560 -33.22 -23.62 11.91
C ALA A 560 -33.56 -24.66 10.82
N LEU A 561 -34.41 -24.29 9.86
CA LEU A 561 -34.79 -25.16 8.73
C LEU A 561 -33.57 -25.60 7.92
N VAL A 562 -32.64 -24.67 7.62
CA VAL A 562 -31.39 -24.99 6.92
C VAL A 562 -30.52 -25.93 7.76
N ARG A 563 -30.34 -25.67 9.06
CA ARG A 563 -29.56 -26.56 9.93
C ARG A 563 -30.13 -27.97 9.97
N ASP A 564 -31.44 -28.11 10.06
CA ASP A 564 -32.12 -29.40 10.17
C ASP A 564 -32.10 -30.15 8.82
N PHE A 565 -32.18 -29.43 7.69
CA PHE A 565 -31.93 -29.98 6.35
C PHE A 565 -30.49 -30.52 6.22
N TYR A 566 -29.49 -29.73 6.61
CA TYR A 566 -28.08 -30.17 6.62
C TYR A 566 -27.89 -31.39 7.53
N ALA A 567 -28.44 -31.40 8.74
CA ALA A 567 -28.33 -32.53 9.67
C ALA A 567 -28.88 -33.84 9.08
N LYS A 568 -29.90 -33.78 8.20
CA LYS A 568 -30.51 -34.95 7.55
C LYS A 568 -29.80 -35.39 6.27
N TYR A 569 -29.39 -34.45 5.41
CA TYR A 569 -28.92 -34.76 4.04
C TYR A 569 -27.40 -34.62 3.81
N TRP A 570 -26.63 -34.08 4.77
CA TRP A 570 -25.18 -33.88 4.60
C TRP A 570 -24.41 -35.19 4.33
N ILE A 571 -24.87 -36.31 4.88
CA ILE A 571 -24.28 -37.63 4.61
C ILE A 571 -24.32 -37.99 3.11
N CYS A 572 -25.37 -37.60 2.38
CA CYS A 572 -25.49 -37.80 0.95
C CYS A 572 -24.54 -36.89 0.16
N VAL A 573 -24.31 -35.66 0.63
CA VAL A 573 -23.33 -34.73 0.05
C VAL A 573 -21.91 -35.31 0.20
N CYS A 574 -21.55 -35.82 1.38
CA CYS A 574 -20.27 -36.50 1.59
C CYS A 574 -20.11 -37.75 0.72
N ALA A 575 -21.16 -38.57 0.57
CA ALA A 575 -21.15 -39.72 -0.34
C ALA A 575 -20.93 -39.32 -1.80
N GLY A 576 -21.59 -38.24 -2.27
CA GLY A 576 -21.35 -37.67 -3.60
C GLY A 576 -19.91 -37.20 -3.78
N MET A 577 -19.31 -36.55 -2.77
CA MET A 577 -17.90 -36.13 -2.82
C MET A 577 -16.93 -37.30 -2.92
N PHE A 578 -17.16 -38.45 -2.27
CA PHE A 578 -16.34 -39.65 -2.47
C PHE A 578 -16.30 -40.10 -3.92
N ILE A 579 -17.45 -40.07 -4.61
CA ILE A 579 -17.55 -40.40 -6.04
C ILE A 579 -16.75 -39.39 -6.86
N VAL A 580 -16.93 -38.08 -6.63
CA VAL A 580 -16.20 -37.02 -7.35
C VAL A 580 -14.68 -37.15 -7.16
N VAL A 581 -14.19 -37.29 -5.93
CA VAL A 581 -12.75 -37.43 -5.63
C VAL A 581 -12.15 -38.68 -6.27
N SER A 582 -12.90 -39.79 -6.32
CA SER A 582 -12.40 -41.06 -6.85
C SER A 582 -12.38 -41.11 -8.38
N PHE A 583 -13.32 -40.45 -9.06
CA PHE A 583 -13.46 -40.47 -10.52
C PHE A 583 -12.86 -39.24 -11.24
N ALA A 584 -12.43 -38.19 -10.54
CA ALA A 584 -11.82 -37.02 -11.17
C ALA A 584 -10.42 -37.33 -11.74
N GLY A 585 -10.25 -37.22 -13.06
CA GLY A 585 -8.95 -37.37 -13.74
C GLY A 585 -8.47 -38.81 -13.87
N ARG A 586 -7.14 -39.02 -13.93
CA ARG A 586 -6.53 -40.37 -14.04
C ARG A 586 -6.85 -41.23 -12.81
N LEU A 587 -7.16 -42.50 -13.03
CA LEU A 587 -7.30 -43.51 -11.98
C LEU A 587 -5.91 -43.87 -11.44
N VAL A 588 -5.73 -43.75 -10.12
CA VAL A 588 -4.47 -43.96 -9.39
C VAL A 588 -4.76 -44.65 -8.06
N VAL A 589 -3.81 -45.39 -7.50
CA VAL A 589 -4.07 -46.27 -6.33
C VAL A 589 -4.73 -45.53 -5.16
N TYR A 590 -4.33 -44.30 -4.86
CA TYR A 590 -4.94 -43.58 -3.73
C TYR A 590 -6.45 -43.30 -3.92
N LYS A 591 -6.95 -43.22 -5.16
CA LYS A 591 -8.39 -43.09 -5.50
C LYS A 591 -9.13 -44.42 -5.39
N ILE A 592 -8.46 -45.52 -5.70
CA ILE A 592 -9.00 -46.88 -5.48
C ILE A 592 -9.26 -47.10 -4.00
N VAL A 593 -8.37 -46.64 -3.12
CA VAL A 593 -8.56 -46.71 -1.65
C VAL A 593 -9.72 -45.82 -1.18
N TYR A 594 -9.93 -44.62 -1.73
CA TYR A 594 -11.13 -43.81 -1.44
C TYR A 594 -12.42 -44.55 -1.82
N MET A 595 -12.45 -45.17 -3.00
CA MET A 595 -13.59 -45.98 -3.44
C MET A 595 -13.81 -47.20 -2.53
N PHE A 596 -12.74 -47.89 -2.12
CA PHE A 596 -12.80 -49.00 -1.18
C PHE A 596 -13.35 -48.58 0.18
N LEU A 597 -12.88 -47.47 0.76
CA LEU A 597 -13.42 -46.92 2.01
C LEU A 597 -14.90 -46.55 1.90
N PHE A 598 -15.32 -45.98 0.76
CA PHE A 598 -16.72 -45.66 0.48
C PHE A 598 -17.58 -46.93 0.40
N LEU A 599 -17.17 -47.94 -0.37
CA LEU A 599 -17.87 -49.22 -0.48
C LEU A 599 -17.90 -49.99 0.84
N LEU A 600 -16.83 -49.92 1.65
CA LEU A 600 -16.79 -50.48 3.01
C LEU A 600 -17.84 -49.80 3.92
N CYS A 601 -18.01 -48.47 3.81
CA CYS A 601 -19.02 -47.74 4.56
C CYS A 601 -20.45 -48.13 4.14
N LEU A 602 -20.71 -48.29 2.83
CA LEU A 602 -22.01 -48.73 2.30
C LEU A 602 -22.34 -50.18 2.65
N THR A 603 -21.39 -51.09 2.57
CA THR A 603 -21.58 -52.51 2.93
C THR A 603 -21.82 -52.65 4.43
N LEU A 604 -21.08 -51.93 5.30
CA LEU A 604 -21.37 -51.89 6.74
C LEU A 604 -22.76 -51.31 7.06
N PHE A 605 -23.21 -50.30 6.30
CA PHE A 605 -24.56 -49.73 6.42
C PHE A 605 -25.64 -50.75 6.06
N GLN A 606 -25.48 -51.48 4.96
CA GLN A 606 -26.43 -52.51 4.49
C GLN A 606 -26.45 -53.75 5.39
N VAL A 607 -25.29 -54.27 5.80
CA VAL A 607 -25.17 -55.53 6.53
C VAL A 607 -25.54 -55.38 8.01
N TYR A 608 -25.09 -54.31 8.68
CA TYR A 608 -25.30 -54.18 10.12
C TYR A 608 -25.32 -52.71 10.62
N TYR A 609 -26.47 -52.06 10.40
CA TYR A 609 -26.75 -50.66 10.71
C TYR A 609 -26.40 -50.23 12.17
N THR A 610 -26.52 -51.12 13.15
CA THR A 610 -26.19 -50.86 14.56
C THR A 610 -24.69 -50.77 14.85
N LEU A 611 -23.83 -51.46 14.09
CA LEU A 611 -22.37 -51.28 14.13
C LEU A 611 -21.99 -50.05 13.32
N TRP A 612 -22.58 -49.86 12.14
CA TRP A 612 -22.34 -48.68 11.31
C TRP A 612 -22.50 -47.38 12.11
N ARG A 613 -23.60 -47.21 12.86
CA ARG A 613 -23.80 -46.05 13.74
C ARG A 613 -22.73 -45.87 14.83
N LYS A 614 -22.16 -46.96 15.36
CA LYS A 614 -21.07 -46.91 16.37
C LYS A 614 -19.71 -46.58 15.73
N VAL A 615 -19.42 -47.14 14.56
CA VAL A 615 -18.13 -47.01 13.87
C VAL A 615 -18.02 -45.72 13.05
N LEU A 616 -19.14 -45.11 12.64
CA LEU A 616 -19.19 -43.94 11.76
C LEU A 616 -18.24 -42.79 12.19
N LYS A 617 -18.14 -42.50 13.49
CA LYS A 617 -17.21 -41.47 14.00
C LYS A 617 -15.73 -41.84 13.78
N GLY A 618 -15.39 -43.12 13.95
CA GLY A 618 -14.04 -43.64 13.66
C GLY A 618 -13.76 -43.68 12.16
N PHE A 619 -14.75 -44.03 11.34
CA PHE A 619 -14.65 -43.98 9.88
C PHE A 619 -14.30 -42.58 9.37
N TRP A 620 -14.98 -41.52 9.84
CA TRP A 620 -14.63 -40.14 9.45
C TRP A 620 -13.22 -39.74 9.88
N TRP A 621 -12.76 -40.18 11.06
CA TRP A 621 -11.37 -39.95 11.50
C TRP A 621 -10.35 -40.68 10.62
N LEU A 622 -10.63 -41.93 10.23
CA LEU A 622 -9.80 -42.70 9.30
C LEU A 622 -9.70 -42.02 7.94
N VAL A 623 -10.83 -41.55 7.40
CA VAL A 623 -10.89 -40.82 6.13
C VAL A 623 -10.04 -39.54 6.19
N VAL A 624 -10.18 -38.74 7.25
CA VAL A 624 -9.38 -37.52 7.42
C VAL A 624 -7.89 -37.81 7.63
N ALA A 625 -7.54 -38.86 8.37
CA ALA A 625 -6.13 -39.28 8.51
C ALA A 625 -5.55 -39.73 7.17
N TYR A 626 -6.35 -40.42 6.36
CA TYR A 626 -5.98 -40.86 5.03
C TYR A 626 -5.83 -39.70 4.03
N THR A 627 -6.73 -38.71 4.02
CA THR A 627 -6.58 -37.51 3.16
C THR A 627 -5.31 -36.74 3.50
N MET A 628 -5.00 -36.57 4.80
CA MET A 628 -3.74 -35.95 5.23
C MET A 628 -2.51 -36.71 4.74
N LEU A 629 -2.51 -38.04 4.80
CA LEU A 629 -1.40 -38.87 4.31
C LEU A 629 -1.23 -38.74 2.79
N VAL A 630 -2.33 -38.75 2.03
CA VAL A 630 -2.31 -38.55 0.57
C VAL A 630 -1.76 -37.16 0.22
N LEU A 631 -2.22 -36.10 0.88
CA LEU A 631 -1.74 -34.73 0.66
C LEU A 631 -0.24 -34.59 0.96
N ILE A 632 0.25 -35.18 2.05
CA ILE A 632 1.68 -35.19 2.40
C ILE A 632 2.50 -35.97 1.36
N ALA A 633 2.02 -37.14 0.92
CA ALA A 633 2.71 -37.97 -0.07
C ALA A 633 2.80 -37.27 -1.43
N VAL A 634 1.68 -36.75 -1.96
CA VAL A 634 1.63 -36.04 -3.24
C VAL A 634 2.48 -34.76 -3.21
N TYR A 635 2.44 -33.99 -2.11
CA TYR A 635 3.24 -32.78 -1.98
C TYR A 635 4.74 -33.07 -1.89
N THR A 636 5.16 -34.01 -1.04
CA THR A 636 6.59 -34.32 -0.87
C THR A 636 7.19 -34.98 -2.10
N PHE A 637 6.41 -35.67 -2.92
CA PHE A 637 6.90 -36.24 -4.18
C PHE A 637 7.30 -35.20 -5.25
N GLN A 638 6.88 -33.95 -5.10
CA GLN A 638 7.24 -32.88 -6.04
C GLN A 638 8.70 -32.41 -5.89
N PHE A 639 9.41 -32.78 -4.81
CA PHE A 639 10.83 -32.48 -4.65
C PHE A 639 11.70 -33.39 -5.51
N GLU A 640 12.76 -32.84 -6.12
CA GLU A 640 13.62 -33.55 -7.09
C GLU A 640 14.25 -34.85 -6.55
N ASP A 641 14.65 -34.90 -5.28
CA ASP A 641 15.29 -36.08 -4.69
C ASP A 641 14.28 -37.18 -4.26
N PHE A 642 13.00 -36.85 -4.11
CA PHE A 642 12.00 -37.76 -3.53
C PHE A 642 11.71 -39.00 -4.39
N PRO A 643 11.59 -38.92 -5.73
CA PRO A 643 11.54 -40.09 -6.59
C PRO A 643 12.70 -41.08 -6.36
N MET A 644 13.91 -40.58 -6.09
CA MET A 644 15.07 -41.44 -5.80
C MET A 644 14.98 -42.08 -4.41
N TYR A 645 14.58 -41.34 -3.38
CA TYR A 645 14.35 -41.90 -2.04
C TYR A 645 13.28 -42.99 -2.04
N TRP A 646 12.14 -42.75 -2.71
CA TRP A 646 11.06 -43.73 -2.83
C TRP A 646 11.50 -44.98 -3.59
N ARG A 647 12.23 -44.83 -4.70
CA ARG A 647 12.79 -45.96 -5.45
C ARG A 647 13.77 -46.79 -4.60
N ASN A 648 14.64 -46.15 -3.82
CA ASN A 648 15.60 -46.85 -2.96
C ASN A 648 14.92 -47.57 -1.79
N LEU A 649 13.84 -47.00 -1.24
CA LEU A 649 13.11 -47.57 -0.11
C LEU A 649 12.14 -48.70 -0.52
N THR A 650 11.51 -48.59 -1.68
CA THR A 650 10.43 -49.52 -2.13
C THR A 650 10.85 -50.50 -3.22
N GLY A 651 11.92 -50.20 -3.96
CA GLY A 651 12.35 -50.98 -5.12
C GLY A 651 11.47 -50.84 -6.37
N LEU A 652 10.42 -50.01 -6.33
CA LEU A 652 9.47 -49.83 -7.44
C LEU A 652 10.04 -49.00 -8.60
N THR A 653 9.53 -49.23 -9.82
CA THR A 653 9.89 -48.45 -11.02
C THR A 653 9.11 -47.13 -11.09
N ASN A 654 9.64 -46.14 -11.83
CA ASN A 654 8.97 -44.83 -11.97
C ASN A 654 7.52 -44.94 -12.48
N GLU A 655 7.23 -45.89 -13.38
CA GLU A 655 5.88 -46.16 -13.88
C GLU A 655 4.96 -46.69 -12.76
N GLN A 656 5.45 -47.60 -11.92
CA GLN A 656 4.71 -48.13 -10.76
C GLN A 656 4.46 -47.08 -9.67
N LEU A 657 5.40 -46.14 -9.45
CA LEU A 657 5.15 -44.97 -8.60
C LEU A 657 4.07 -44.07 -9.22
N GLY A 658 4.09 -43.89 -10.55
CA GLY A 658 3.10 -43.10 -11.27
C GLY A 658 1.69 -43.67 -11.17
N ASP A 659 1.52 -44.99 -11.28
CA ASP A 659 0.24 -45.67 -11.04
C ASP A 659 -0.23 -45.57 -9.57
N LEU A 660 0.71 -45.48 -8.62
CA LEU A 660 0.40 -45.13 -7.23
C LEU A 660 -0.22 -43.73 -7.09
N GLY A 661 -0.01 -42.86 -8.09
CA GLY A 661 -0.36 -41.45 -8.09
C GLY A 661 0.77 -40.53 -7.59
N LEU A 662 2.00 -41.05 -7.52
CA LEU A 662 3.21 -40.29 -7.21
C LEU A 662 3.89 -39.90 -8.53
N GLU A 663 3.47 -38.76 -9.07
CA GLU A 663 4.05 -38.13 -10.26
C GLU A 663 4.41 -36.67 -9.98
N GLN A 664 5.36 -36.11 -10.73
CA GLN A 664 5.65 -34.68 -10.69
C GLN A 664 4.63 -33.92 -11.54
N PHE A 665 3.86 -33.03 -10.92
CA PHE A 665 2.73 -32.33 -11.52
C PHE A 665 3.11 -30.90 -11.94
N SER A 666 2.43 -30.37 -12.96
CA SER A 666 2.45 -28.92 -13.22
C SER A 666 1.77 -28.17 -12.06
N VAL A 667 2.11 -26.89 -11.85
CA VAL A 667 1.54 -26.08 -10.75
C VAL A 667 -0.01 -26.04 -10.78
N SER A 668 -0.60 -26.07 -11.97
CA SER A 668 -2.05 -26.15 -12.19
C SER A 668 -2.66 -27.50 -11.78
N GLU A 669 -1.99 -28.61 -12.07
CA GLU A 669 -2.45 -29.96 -11.70
C GLU A 669 -2.18 -30.26 -10.23
N LEU A 670 -1.09 -29.73 -9.67
CA LEU A 670 -0.83 -29.76 -8.24
C LEU A 670 -1.92 -29.01 -7.47
N PHE A 671 -2.42 -27.89 -8.00
CA PHE A 671 -3.51 -27.13 -7.38
C PHE A 671 -4.82 -27.93 -7.33
N SER A 672 -5.20 -28.62 -8.41
CA SER A 672 -6.39 -29.49 -8.41
C SER A 672 -6.17 -30.73 -7.53
N SER A 673 -5.00 -31.38 -7.63
CA SER A 673 -4.67 -32.58 -6.82
C SER A 673 -4.53 -32.31 -5.32
N THR A 674 -4.31 -31.06 -4.90
CA THR A 674 -4.20 -30.67 -3.47
C THR A 674 -5.52 -30.11 -2.90
N LEU A 675 -6.46 -29.66 -3.75
CA LEU A 675 -7.76 -29.11 -3.31
C LEU A 675 -8.93 -30.09 -3.42
N ILE A 676 -8.81 -31.14 -4.23
CA ILE A 676 -9.88 -32.14 -4.41
C ILE A 676 -9.97 -33.11 -3.22
N PRO A 677 -8.87 -33.69 -2.68
CA PRO A 677 -8.89 -34.57 -1.50
C PRO A 677 -9.01 -33.83 -0.15
#